data_AF-B8MNI6-F1
#
_entry.id   AF-B8MNI6-F1
#
_cell.length_a   1.000
_cell.length_b   1.000
_cell.length_c   1.000
_cell.angle_alpha   90.00
_cell.angle_beta   90.00
_cell.angle_gamma   90.00
#
_symmetry.space_group_name_H-M   'P 1'
#
loop_
_entity.id
_entity.type
_entity.pdbx_description
1 polymer ?
#
loop_
_entity_poly.entity_id
_entity_poly.type
_entity_poly.pdbx_seq_one_letter_code
_entity_poly.pdbx_strand_id
1 'polypeptide(L)'
;MSSTLRLLQLNFLIFSVYIPPLDAHQAASTTAAEPILAEIKNTIEEYTKEPNKTTRLILAGDFNRHHPAWSHRPVSHVFTSQAEELINFFQTYKLQWCLPPGTPTYWSPSLPGKASVLDLTLTNDPAKLMKCQLYRDNYGSDHRGTYSEWDLRPERNENPKPKRAYDRADWDKIGSALLELLGQGPEISSAADLDYEVNRLVEATTTVLDQQVPLQKPSPYSKRWFTPELKSQQVIVNQVRRRWQSSCATLGSSHPITTSLFNDMCHKRREWTRTIEKVKAAHWKEFLDKAQEGHLWKAATYMRPRDPYTNIPPLKVGSEEITENDAKARVLLETFFPKMADPEIEDPVPPSEEIPWYPITELEVHRSLKAAKGTTAPGEDGIITLVWKHLWPYLRKMITYIFARSVELGHYPHQWKRARIIVLRKPGKPDYGVPEAYRPISLLNTLGKILEAVMARRLSFWAESYKLLPDTQFGGRPGRNTEQALLTLANAIDRAWLRSKVITLVAFDLTGAFNGVNDSSLDARLQAKGIPTVARRWIRSFMENRYAGISFDDFQTEISPLEHAGLAQGSPLSPILFGFFNSDLVDQPVDHHGGASAFIDDYFRWRAGQSAEDNIRKIQEEDIPRIEAWARRTGSSFNVKKTELIHLTRSKRQHGVGQITINGTVIKPSDTVKLLGVIFDKEMRWKEHVQQAVKRATQVNIALGGLRHLRPEQMRQIYQACVTPIVDYASTVWHNPLKDKIHLRTLGTVQRTALIRILSAFKTASTAALEVEAYVLPTNLRLKQRAQIVAARLSTLPEDHPGHTVVTRAATRSNHIGSGPRFPLAETLRTMNLTRLQALETIDPTPPPPWQTPAFIEIDIEADHDKAKEKASARQKAAGITVFSDASGQQNVLGAAAVALDQNQHIIQHRKVCIGSMEYWSVYAAELMAIYYAISLVLKIALENWDTTASQQEPATILSDSMSALQAISNARNKSGQRIIQAVRQSARELKARGIPLRLQWVPGHCGDPGNEAADRLAKEAVGLDKEHPFQHLLSREKGFIHNRIQEEWERGWKTSKNGGHLRRIDRNLPAVRTRRMYGSLPRNRAYLLTQLRTGHSWLATHGKLHGHRENDKCECGAIETVVHVLIHCPKLKTIRQELRKKIGTAFNNISDMLGGGSQGKQGKEGDMQGGSILGAVLDFAEASQRFQSRAP
;
A
#
# COMPACT_ATOMS: atom_id res chain seq x y z
N MET A 1 -7.78 10.35 -50.09
CA MET A 1 -7.81 9.96 -48.65
C MET A 1 -7.45 11.17 -47.81
N SER A 2 -8.30 11.57 -46.87
CA SER A 2 -8.05 12.65 -45.91
C SER A 2 -7.70 12.07 -44.53
N SER A 3 -6.79 12.73 -43.81
CA SER A 3 -6.48 12.39 -42.41
C SER A 3 -6.52 13.66 -41.56
N THR A 4 -7.21 13.59 -40.42
CA THR A 4 -7.48 14.76 -39.56
C THR A 4 -6.77 14.61 -38.22
N LEU A 5 -5.98 15.62 -37.84
CA LEU A 5 -5.30 15.68 -36.55
C LEU A 5 -5.77 16.93 -35.80
N ARG A 6 -6.51 16.74 -34.70
CA ARG A 6 -7.07 17.83 -33.89
C ARG A 6 -6.18 18.09 -32.67
N LEU A 7 -5.63 19.30 -32.56
CA LEU A 7 -4.91 19.81 -31.39
C LEU A 7 -5.65 21.04 -30.85
N LEU A 8 -5.56 21.30 -29.54
CA LEU A 8 -6.48 22.16 -28.76
C LEU A 8 -6.76 23.57 -29.32
N GLN A 9 -5.92 24.14 -30.19
CA GLN A 9 -6.14 25.44 -30.85
C GLN A 9 -5.87 25.46 -32.38
N LEU A 10 -5.53 24.33 -33.02
CA LEU A 10 -5.14 24.27 -34.43
C LEU A 10 -5.71 23.02 -35.12
N ASN A 11 -6.27 23.20 -36.33
CA ASN A 11 -6.72 22.10 -37.18
C ASN A 11 -5.70 21.90 -38.31
N PHE A 12 -5.09 20.71 -38.40
CA PHE A 12 -4.28 20.32 -39.56
C PHE A 12 -5.12 19.40 -40.46
N LEU A 13 -5.33 19.82 -41.72
CA LEU A 13 -5.94 18.99 -42.75
C LEU A 13 -4.86 18.56 -43.75
N ILE A 14 -4.66 17.24 -43.84
CA ILE A 14 -3.65 16.65 -44.71
C ILE A 14 -4.36 15.85 -45.81
N PHE A 15 -4.11 16.23 -47.06
CA PHE A 15 -4.70 15.63 -48.25
C PHE A 15 -3.63 14.94 -49.10
N SER A 16 -3.89 13.67 -49.42
CA SER A 16 -3.18 12.95 -50.49
C SER A 16 -3.98 13.10 -51.79
N VAL A 17 -3.39 13.74 -52.80
CA VAL A 17 -4.06 14.10 -54.07
C VAL A 17 -3.52 13.25 -55.22
N TYR A 18 -4.42 12.70 -56.04
CA TYR A 18 -4.06 12.05 -57.31
C TYR A 18 -5.02 12.55 -58.39
N ILE A 19 -4.50 13.22 -59.41
CA ILE A 19 -5.29 13.65 -60.58
C ILE A 19 -4.83 12.78 -61.75
N PRO A 20 -5.74 12.12 -62.49
CA PRO A 20 -5.34 11.26 -63.60
C PRO A 20 -4.72 12.06 -64.76
N PRO A 21 -3.79 11.45 -65.53
CA PRO A 21 -3.21 12.06 -66.73
C PRO A 21 -4.27 12.23 -67.83
N LEU A 22 -4.08 13.22 -68.70
CA LEU A 22 -4.96 13.48 -69.85
C LEU A 22 -4.43 12.77 -71.09
N ASP A 23 -5.32 12.11 -71.85
CA ASP A 23 -4.99 11.52 -73.14
C ASP A 23 -4.86 12.61 -74.22
N ALA A 24 -3.77 12.59 -74.98
CA ALA A 24 -3.46 13.62 -75.99
C ALA A 24 -4.48 13.69 -77.16
N HIS A 25 -5.42 12.74 -77.24
CA HIS A 25 -6.42 12.62 -78.31
C HIS A 25 -7.87 12.85 -77.87
N GLN A 26 -8.14 13.15 -76.59
CA GLN A 26 -9.50 13.45 -76.13
C GLN A 26 -9.80 14.96 -76.18
N ALA A 27 -10.91 15.30 -76.82
CA ALA A 27 -11.39 16.68 -76.97
C ALA A 27 -11.68 17.34 -75.60
N ALA A 28 -11.47 18.65 -75.55
CA ALA A 28 -11.37 19.51 -74.37
C ALA A 28 -12.62 19.68 -73.48
N SER A 29 -13.55 18.71 -73.40
CA SER A 29 -14.84 18.90 -72.70
C SER A 29 -14.99 18.22 -71.34
N THR A 30 -13.93 17.65 -70.76
CA THR A 30 -13.98 17.14 -69.37
C THR A 30 -12.67 17.41 -68.61
N THR A 31 -12.65 18.43 -67.74
CA THR A 31 -11.51 18.72 -66.85
C THR A 31 -11.52 17.76 -65.66
N ALA A 32 -10.73 16.68 -65.75
CA ALA A 32 -10.68 15.61 -64.75
C ALA A 32 -10.24 16.03 -63.32
N ALA A 33 -9.91 17.29 -63.08
CA ALA A 33 -9.49 17.82 -61.77
C ALA A 33 -10.66 18.38 -60.93
N GLU A 34 -11.71 18.88 -61.57
CA GLU A 34 -12.84 19.59 -60.93
C GLU A 34 -13.54 18.78 -59.81
N PRO A 35 -13.92 17.49 -59.99
CA PRO A 35 -14.58 16.74 -58.92
C PRO A 35 -13.67 16.51 -57.70
N ILE A 36 -12.36 16.35 -57.90
CA ILE A 36 -11.39 16.15 -56.82
C ILE A 36 -11.21 17.45 -56.03
N LEU A 37 -11.10 18.57 -56.73
CA LEU A 37 -10.98 19.89 -56.08
C LEU A 37 -12.26 20.29 -55.35
N ALA A 38 -13.44 19.92 -55.87
CA ALA A 38 -14.72 20.11 -55.20
C ALA A 38 -14.80 19.31 -53.88
N GLU A 39 -14.32 18.06 -53.85
CA GLU A 39 -14.27 17.24 -52.63
C GLU A 39 -13.33 17.84 -51.56
N ILE A 40 -12.14 18.30 -51.98
CA ILE A 40 -11.19 18.95 -51.08
C ILE A 40 -11.79 20.27 -50.55
N LYS A 41 -12.42 21.07 -51.41
CA LYS A 41 -13.12 22.31 -51.03
C LYS A 41 -14.21 22.05 -49.99
N ASN A 42 -15.09 21.09 -50.23
CA ASN A 42 -16.16 20.72 -49.30
C ASN A 42 -15.58 20.31 -47.92
N THR A 43 -14.46 19.56 -47.92
CA THR A 43 -13.78 19.18 -46.69
C THR A 43 -13.17 20.40 -45.97
N ILE A 44 -12.56 21.33 -46.71
CA ILE A 44 -12.03 22.56 -46.09
C ILE A 44 -13.17 23.38 -45.48
N GLU A 45 -14.28 23.55 -46.21
CA GLU A 45 -15.44 24.31 -45.76
C GLU A 45 -16.12 23.71 -44.53
N GLU A 46 -16.22 22.38 -44.45
CA GLU A 46 -16.75 21.68 -43.26
C GLU A 46 -15.97 22.03 -41.99
N TYR A 47 -14.64 22.09 -42.09
CA TYR A 47 -13.74 22.29 -40.94
C TYR A 47 -13.39 23.74 -40.65
N THR A 48 -13.74 24.67 -41.54
CA THR A 48 -13.49 26.11 -41.38
C THR A 48 -14.70 26.84 -40.76
N LYS A 49 -15.84 26.15 -40.55
CA LYS A 49 -17.05 26.69 -39.89
C LYS A 49 -16.93 26.83 -38.36
N GLU A 50 -15.86 26.36 -37.73
CA GLU A 50 -15.61 26.54 -36.28
C GLU A 50 -14.98 27.93 -36.02
N PRO A 51 -15.66 28.91 -35.38
CA PRO A 51 -15.27 30.33 -35.41
C PRO A 51 -13.91 30.70 -34.77
N ASN A 52 -13.24 29.78 -34.08
CA ASN A 52 -12.07 30.06 -33.24
C ASN A 52 -10.83 29.21 -33.55
N LYS A 53 -10.75 28.54 -34.71
CA LYS A 53 -9.58 27.72 -35.08
C LYS A 53 -9.02 28.09 -36.44
N THR A 54 -7.71 28.31 -36.50
CA THR A 54 -7.01 28.49 -37.77
C THR A 54 -6.76 27.12 -38.42
N THR A 55 -7.31 26.91 -39.63
CA THR A 55 -7.11 25.67 -40.40
C THR A 55 -5.83 25.75 -41.23
N ARG A 56 -4.92 24.81 -40.99
CA ARG A 56 -3.65 24.66 -41.69
C ARG A 56 -3.75 23.51 -42.68
N LEU A 57 -3.42 23.77 -43.94
CA LEU A 57 -3.59 22.85 -45.07
C LEU A 57 -2.24 22.31 -45.51
N ILE A 58 -2.16 20.99 -45.72
CA ILE A 58 -1.03 20.32 -46.36
C ILE A 58 -1.60 19.43 -47.47
N LEU A 59 -1.28 19.75 -48.72
CA LEU A 59 -1.66 18.96 -49.89
C LEU A 59 -0.40 18.35 -50.50
N ALA A 60 -0.39 17.04 -50.73
CA ALA A 60 0.72 16.37 -51.39
C ALA A 60 0.24 15.25 -52.31
N GLY A 61 0.89 15.07 -53.45
CA GLY A 61 0.63 13.94 -54.34
C GLY A 61 0.91 14.23 -55.81
N ASP A 62 0.40 13.36 -56.68
CA ASP A 62 0.64 13.39 -58.13
C ASP A 62 -0.51 14.10 -58.85
N PHE A 63 -0.20 15.26 -59.43
CA PHE A 63 -1.19 16.13 -60.06
C PHE A 63 -1.31 15.90 -61.57
N ASN A 64 -0.39 15.17 -62.21
CA ASN A 64 -0.37 14.91 -63.66
C ASN A 64 -0.74 16.14 -64.54
N ARG A 65 -0.30 17.33 -64.15
CA ARG A 65 -0.53 18.60 -64.86
C ARG A 65 0.77 19.38 -65.01
N HIS A 66 0.91 20.06 -66.14
CA HIS A 66 2.07 20.87 -66.44
C HIS A 66 1.68 22.35 -66.45
N HIS A 67 2.41 23.17 -65.69
CA HIS A 67 2.20 24.62 -65.68
C HIS A 67 3.53 25.35 -65.45
N PRO A 68 3.78 26.52 -66.07
CA PRO A 68 5.01 27.29 -65.88
C PRO A 68 5.31 27.66 -64.41
N ALA A 69 4.28 27.78 -63.57
CA ALA A 69 4.44 28.12 -62.15
C ALA A 69 5.22 27.07 -61.33
N TRP A 70 5.18 25.78 -61.72
CA TRP A 70 5.94 24.71 -61.08
C TRP A 70 6.90 23.98 -62.02
N SER A 71 6.73 24.12 -63.33
CA SER A 71 7.63 23.59 -64.36
C SER A 71 8.54 24.71 -64.87
N HIS A 72 9.82 24.69 -64.51
CA HIS A 72 10.81 25.71 -64.90
C HIS A 72 11.15 25.72 -66.42
N ARG A 73 10.38 25.03 -67.26
CA ARG A 73 10.53 24.95 -68.73
C ARG A 73 9.27 25.48 -69.41
N PRO A 74 9.37 26.03 -70.64
CA PRO A 74 8.20 26.42 -71.42
C PRO A 74 7.24 25.24 -71.58
N VAL A 75 6.01 25.39 -71.11
CA VAL A 75 4.92 24.42 -71.25
C VAL A 75 4.01 24.91 -72.40
N SER A 76 3.47 24.01 -73.22
CA SER A 76 2.57 24.42 -74.30
C SER A 76 1.31 25.09 -73.74
N HIS A 77 0.71 25.99 -74.51
CA HIS A 77 -0.51 26.71 -74.12
C HIS A 77 -1.66 25.75 -73.79
N VAL A 78 -1.75 24.61 -74.49
CA VAL A 78 -2.78 23.58 -74.30
C VAL A 78 -2.66 22.88 -72.94
N PHE A 79 -1.44 22.58 -72.48
CA PHE A 79 -1.25 22.00 -71.15
C PHE A 79 -1.40 23.03 -70.02
N THR A 80 -1.12 24.30 -70.32
CA THR A 80 -1.24 25.41 -69.36
C THR A 80 -2.72 25.69 -69.04
N SER A 81 -3.60 25.74 -70.04
CA SER A 81 -5.05 25.93 -69.83
C SER A 81 -5.68 24.77 -69.04
N GLN A 82 -5.15 23.56 -69.18
CA GLN A 82 -5.60 22.36 -68.44
C GLN A 82 -5.20 22.34 -66.96
N ALA A 83 -4.35 23.28 -66.52
CA ALA A 83 -3.89 23.43 -65.14
C ALA A 83 -4.43 24.70 -64.45
N GLU A 84 -5.23 25.51 -65.15
CA GLU A 84 -5.69 26.83 -64.70
C GLU A 84 -6.63 26.73 -63.48
N GLU A 85 -7.49 25.71 -63.44
CA GLU A 85 -8.35 25.42 -62.28
C GLU A 85 -7.54 25.12 -61.01
N LEU A 86 -6.39 24.42 -61.14
CA LEU A 86 -5.50 24.15 -60.01
C LEU A 86 -4.82 25.41 -59.50
N ILE A 87 -4.41 26.31 -60.40
CA ILE A 87 -3.83 27.60 -60.04
C ILE A 87 -4.85 28.44 -59.26
N ASN A 88 -6.08 28.54 -59.75
CA ASN A 88 -7.16 29.26 -59.07
C ASN A 88 -7.44 28.67 -57.69
N PHE A 89 -7.45 27.34 -57.56
CA PHE A 89 -7.61 26.66 -56.27
C PHE A 89 -6.45 26.96 -55.32
N PHE A 90 -5.20 26.87 -55.77
CA PHE A 90 -4.01 27.16 -54.95
C PHE A 90 -3.99 28.61 -54.46
N GLN A 91 -4.35 29.56 -55.33
CA GLN A 91 -4.45 30.98 -54.97
C GLN A 91 -5.56 31.22 -53.93
N THR A 92 -6.74 30.62 -54.13
CA THR A 92 -7.90 30.77 -53.22
C THR A 92 -7.56 30.36 -51.79
N TYR A 93 -6.82 29.25 -51.62
CA TYR A 93 -6.43 28.74 -50.30
C TYR A 93 -5.03 29.17 -49.85
N LYS A 94 -4.41 30.14 -50.54
CA LYS A 94 -3.07 30.68 -50.26
C LYS A 94 -1.99 29.59 -50.12
N LEU A 95 -2.06 28.56 -50.96
CA LEU A 95 -1.14 27.43 -50.95
C LEU A 95 0.19 27.80 -51.63
N GLN A 96 1.29 27.44 -50.98
CA GLN A 96 2.66 27.71 -51.41
C GLN A 96 3.43 26.41 -51.63
N TRP A 97 4.28 26.38 -52.66
CA TRP A 97 5.14 25.25 -53.00
C TRP A 97 6.20 25.00 -51.93
N CYS A 98 6.23 23.77 -51.43
CA CYS A 98 7.21 23.33 -50.45
C CYS A 98 8.53 22.90 -51.11
N LEU A 99 8.50 22.47 -52.38
CA LEU A 99 9.68 22.15 -53.18
C LEU A 99 10.09 23.34 -54.06
N PRO A 100 11.40 23.53 -54.32
CA PRO A 100 11.86 24.54 -55.27
C PRO A 100 11.20 24.34 -56.66
N PRO A 101 10.62 25.39 -57.29
CA PRO A 101 10.06 25.30 -58.63
C PRO A 101 11.04 24.72 -59.65
N GLY A 102 10.56 23.85 -60.54
CA GLY A 102 11.42 23.18 -61.52
C GLY A 102 12.11 21.91 -61.05
N THR A 103 11.95 21.50 -59.78
CA THR A 103 12.49 20.23 -59.27
C THR A 103 11.76 19.05 -59.94
N PRO A 104 12.41 18.27 -60.84
CA PRO A 104 11.72 17.21 -61.55
C PRO A 104 11.36 16.06 -60.61
N THR A 105 10.11 15.62 -60.68
CA THR A 105 9.58 14.51 -59.88
C THR A 105 9.18 13.33 -60.75
N TYR A 106 9.09 13.48 -62.06
CA TYR A 106 8.75 12.43 -63.02
C TYR A 106 9.76 12.36 -64.16
N TRP A 107 10.12 11.15 -64.61
CA TRP A 107 10.95 10.90 -65.79
C TRP A 107 10.21 10.00 -66.78
N SER A 108 10.17 10.43 -68.05
CA SER A 108 9.48 9.68 -69.09
C SER A 108 10.20 8.36 -69.41
N PRO A 109 9.53 7.20 -69.29
CA PRO A 109 10.09 5.92 -69.72
C PRO A 109 10.24 5.82 -71.24
N SER A 110 9.36 6.50 -71.99
CA SER A 110 9.32 6.49 -73.46
C SER A 110 10.26 7.49 -74.12
N LEU A 111 10.67 8.54 -73.38
CA LEU A 111 11.60 9.57 -73.86
C LEU A 111 12.75 9.75 -72.85
N PRO A 112 13.79 8.91 -72.93
CA PRO A 112 14.93 8.95 -72.01
C PRO A 112 15.55 10.36 -71.93
N GLY A 113 15.66 10.89 -70.71
CA GLY A 113 16.22 12.23 -70.46
C GLY A 113 15.21 13.38 -70.38
N LYS A 114 13.92 13.15 -70.71
CA LYS A 114 12.86 14.13 -70.44
C LYS A 114 12.27 13.93 -69.04
N ALA A 115 12.19 15.02 -68.29
CA ALA A 115 11.68 15.06 -66.92
C ALA A 115 10.69 16.20 -66.72
N SER A 116 9.71 15.99 -65.83
CA SER A 116 8.60 16.91 -65.55
C SER A 116 8.37 17.04 -64.05
N VAL A 117 7.67 18.11 -63.65
CA VAL A 117 7.26 18.36 -62.26
C VAL A 117 5.77 18.04 -62.15
N LEU A 118 5.46 16.80 -61.77
CA LEU A 118 4.07 16.32 -61.68
C LEU A 118 3.60 16.15 -60.23
N ASP A 119 4.53 15.86 -59.32
CA ASP A 119 4.27 15.63 -57.90
C ASP A 119 4.50 16.92 -57.11
N LEU A 120 3.45 17.44 -56.48
CA LEU A 120 3.49 18.70 -55.75
C LEU A 120 3.31 18.48 -54.25
N THR A 121 3.91 19.34 -53.44
CA THR A 121 3.66 19.46 -52.01
C THR A 121 3.41 20.93 -51.70
N LEU A 122 2.25 21.25 -51.12
CA LEU A 122 1.70 22.59 -51.00
C LEU A 122 1.15 22.84 -49.59
N THR A 123 1.31 24.06 -49.06
CA THR A 123 0.74 24.44 -47.76
C THR A 123 0.37 25.92 -47.66
N ASN A 124 -0.58 26.27 -46.80
CA ASN A 124 -0.88 27.66 -46.43
C ASN A 124 -0.10 28.15 -45.20
N ASP A 125 0.80 27.33 -44.64
CA ASP A 125 1.62 27.69 -43.46
C ASP A 125 3.05 27.12 -43.56
N PRO A 126 3.92 27.76 -44.37
CA PRO A 126 5.29 27.30 -44.59
C PRO A 126 6.14 27.35 -43.32
N ALA A 127 5.77 28.15 -42.30
CA ALA A 127 6.54 28.27 -41.07
C ALA A 127 6.59 26.96 -40.25
N LYS A 128 5.66 26.03 -40.50
CA LYS A 128 5.65 24.70 -39.88
C LYS A 128 6.41 23.66 -40.69
N LEU A 129 6.79 23.97 -41.92
CA LEU A 129 7.59 23.07 -42.75
C LEU A 129 9.04 23.13 -42.27
N MET A 130 9.50 22.04 -41.64
CA MET A 130 10.90 21.91 -41.23
C MET A 130 11.80 21.60 -42.40
N LYS A 131 11.30 20.81 -43.36
CA LYS A 131 12.07 20.34 -44.50
C LYS A 131 11.16 19.82 -45.61
N CYS A 132 11.44 20.15 -46.86
CA CYS A 132 10.84 19.46 -48.02
C CYS A 132 11.91 19.25 -49.10
N GLN A 133 12.03 18.02 -49.59
CA GLN A 133 13.00 17.63 -50.61
C GLN A 133 12.55 16.36 -51.33
N LEU A 134 13.20 16.03 -52.44
CA LEU A 134 13.09 14.69 -53.03
C LEU A 134 13.57 13.65 -52.00
N TYR A 135 12.85 12.54 -51.91
CA TYR A 135 13.22 11.43 -51.04
C TYR A 135 14.55 10.85 -51.50
N ARG A 136 15.39 10.48 -50.52
CA ARG A 136 16.80 10.12 -50.78
C ARG A 136 16.95 8.83 -51.57
N ASP A 137 16.03 7.88 -51.39
CA ASP A 137 16.05 6.58 -52.03
C ASP A 137 15.09 6.58 -53.23
N ASN A 138 15.53 6.11 -54.41
CA ASN A 138 14.66 5.84 -55.55
C ASN A 138 14.28 4.35 -55.52
N TYR A 139 12.97 4.06 -55.52
CA TYR A 139 12.43 2.70 -55.42
C TYR A 139 12.12 2.07 -56.80
N GLY A 140 12.67 2.62 -57.89
CA GLY A 140 12.51 2.08 -59.25
C GLY A 140 11.21 2.49 -59.95
N SER A 141 10.57 3.57 -59.50
CA SER A 141 9.43 4.21 -60.17
C SER A 141 9.91 5.29 -61.14
N ASP A 142 9.11 5.53 -62.18
CA ASP A 142 9.18 6.70 -63.06
C ASP A 142 8.88 8.03 -62.34
N HIS A 143 8.23 7.96 -61.17
CA HIS A 143 8.13 9.05 -60.21
C HIS A 143 9.19 8.95 -59.11
N ARG A 144 9.67 10.12 -58.67
CA ARG A 144 10.59 10.28 -57.57
C ARG A 144 9.83 10.81 -56.37
N GLY A 145 9.71 9.97 -55.34
CA GLY A 145 8.99 10.32 -54.12
C GLY A 145 9.48 11.62 -53.49
N THR A 146 8.55 12.41 -52.95
CA THR A 146 8.84 13.63 -52.20
C THR A 146 8.77 13.35 -50.70
N TYR A 147 9.55 14.09 -49.91
CA TYR A 147 9.55 13.99 -48.45
C TYR A 147 9.49 15.34 -47.81
N SER A 148 8.49 15.51 -46.95
CA SER A 148 8.33 16.68 -46.11
C SER A 148 8.31 16.28 -44.62
N GLU A 149 8.97 17.08 -43.81
CA GLU A 149 8.98 17.01 -42.35
C GLU A 149 8.36 18.28 -41.80
N TRP A 150 7.47 18.13 -40.82
CA TRP A 150 6.64 19.22 -40.29
C TRP A 150 6.76 19.28 -38.77
N ASP A 151 6.88 20.49 -38.20
CA ASP A 151 6.87 20.68 -36.75
C ASP A 151 5.43 20.73 -36.22
N LEU A 152 4.94 19.56 -35.81
CA LEU A 152 3.60 19.38 -35.23
C LEU A 152 3.65 19.23 -33.70
N ARG A 153 4.79 19.55 -33.06
CA ARG A 153 4.95 19.36 -31.61
C ARG A 153 4.09 20.38 -30.86
N PRO A 154 3.29 19.97 -29.87
CA PRO A 154 2.84 20.91 -28.85
C PRO A 154 4.08 21.39 -28.07
N GLU A 155 4.17 22.68 -27.77
CA GLU A 155 5.25 23.22 -26.94
C GLU A 155 5.30 22.43 -25.62
N ARG A 156 6.42 21.75 -25.36
CA ARG A 156 6.67 21.00 -24.13
C ARG A 156 7.62 21.78 -23.24
N ASN A 157 7.28 21.90 -21.97
CA ASN A 157 8.16 22.47 -20.95
C ASN A 157 9.30 21.49 -20.57
N GLU A 158 10.44 22.05 -20.16
CA GLU A 158 11.77 21.42 -20.14
C GLU A 158 12.00 20.26 -19.13
N ASN A 159 13.13 19.56 -19.30
CA ASN A 159 13.56 18.33 -18.62
C ASN A 159 13.24 18.24 -17.11
N PRO A 160 12.88 17.04 -16.58
CA PRO A 160 12.65 16.86 -15.14
C PRO A 160 13.90 17.20 -14.33
N LYS A 161 13.73 18.00 -13.27
CA LYS A 161 14.82 18.39 -12.36
C LYS A 161 15.58 17.15 -11.86
N PRO A 162 16.93 17.15 -11.91
CA PRO A 162 17.74 16.05 -11.39
C PRO A 162 17.48 15.84 -9.88
N LYS A 163 17.51 14.59 -9.42
CA LYS A 163 17.21 14.23 -8.02
C LYS A 163 18.49 13.96 -7.23
N ARG A 164 18.57 14.40 -5.97
CA ARG A 164 19.71 14.09 -5.07
C ARG A 164 19.81 12.57 -4.79
N ALA A 165 21.01 12.01 -4.90
CA ALA A 165 21.32 10.61 -4.63
C ALA A 165 21.74 10.42 -3.16
N TYR A 166 20.77 10.48 -2.25
CA TYR A 166 21.01 10.36 -0.80
C TYR A 166 21.68 9.04 -0.37
N ASP A 167 21.62 8.00 -1.20
CA ASP A 167 22.33 6.73 -1.01
C ASP A 167 23.85 6.84 -1.11
N ARG A 168 24.36 7.96 -1.65
CA ARG A 168 25.79 8.24 -1.84
C ARG A 168 26.27 9.44 -1.01
N ALA A 169 25.46 9.91 -0.07
CA ALA A 169 25.79 11.03 0.79
C ALA A 169 26.74 10.59 1.92
N ASP A 170 27.78 11.39 2.18
CA ASP A 170 28.63 11.27 3.36
C ASP A 170 28.03 12.09 4.50
N TRP A 171 27.26 11.43 5.37
CA TRP A 171 26.48 12.11 6.40
C TRP A 171 27.33 12.71 7.51
N ASP A 172 28.51 12.18 7.78
CA ASP A 172 29.40 12.70 8.82
C ASP A 172 30.08 13.99 8.36
N LYS A 173 30.51 14.03 7.09
CA LYS A 173 31.03 15.25 6.47
C LYS A 173 29.95 16.34 6.34
N ILE A 174 28.72 15.97 5.96
CA ILE A 174 27.58 16.90 5.87
C ILE A 174 27.25 17.44 7.27
N GLY A 175 27.17 16.57 8.29
CA GLY A 175 26.85 16.95 9.66
C GLY A 175 27.87 17.91 10.27
N SER A 176 29.17 17.64 10.06
CA SER A 176 30.26 18.49 10.53
C SER A 176 30.27 19.85 9.84
N ALA A 177 30.13 19.89 8.51
CA ALA A 177 30.06 21.14 7.75
C ALA A 177 28.85 22.00 8.17
N LEU A 178 27.71 21.38 8.51
CA LEU A 178 26.56 22.11 9.02
C LEU A 178 26.77 22.69 10.41
N LEU A 179 27.45 21.96 11.30
CA LEU A 179 27.80 22.50 12.63
C LEU A 179 28.74 23.69 12.52
N GLU A 180 29.75 23.61 11.64
CA GLU A 180 30.67 24.72 11.37
C GLU A 180 29.93 25.94 10.81
N LEU A 181 29.02 25.73 9.84
CA LEU A 181 28.29 26.83 9.20
C LEU A 181 27.24 27.47 10.11
N LEU A 182 26.59 26.68 10.98
CA LEU A 182 25.56 27.19 11.89
C LEU A 182 26.14 27.79 13.18
N GLY A 183 27.39 27.47 13.55
CA GLY A 183 28.10 28.09 14.66
C GLY A 183 27.47 27.85 16.05
N GLN A 184 27.51 28.86 16.91
CA GLN A 184 26.89 28.79 18.24
C GLN A 184 25.36 28.72 18.16
N GLY A 185 24.74 28.19 19.23
CA GLY A 185 23.29 28.00 19.31
C GLY A 185 22.53 29.33 19.18
N PRO A 186 21.34 29.32 18.57
CA PRO A 186 20.58 30.53 18.32
C PRO A 186 20.01 31.12 19.61
N GLU A 187 19.90 32.45 19.68
CA GLU A 187 19.15 33.16 20.72
C GLU A 187 17.79 33.56 20.14
N ILE A 188 16.71 32.94 20.62
CA ILE A 188 15.36 33.11 20.07
C ILE A 188 14.47 33.76 21.12
N SER A 189 14.32 35.08 21.05
CA SER A 189 13.52 35.86 22.00
C SER A 189 12.14 36.21 21.44
N SER A 190 12.03 36.33 20.10
CA SER A 190 10.83 36.77 19.40
C SER A 190 10.40 35.80 18.28
N ALA A 191 9.19 36.00 17.74
CA ALA A 191 8.71 35.28 16.57
C ALA A 191 9.55 35.54 15.31
N ALA A 192 10.08 36.76 15.16
CA ALA A 192 10.94 37.14 14.04
C ALA A 192 12.30 36.42 14.12
N ASP A 193 12.90 36.34 15.31
CA ASP A 193 14.14 35.59 15.54
C ASP A 193 13.93 34.11 15.17
N LEU A 194 12.80 33.54 15.60
CA LEU A 194 12.47 32.14 15.31
C LEU A 194 12.34 31.88 13.80
N ASP A 195 11.65 32.77 13.06
CA ASP A 195 11.52 32.65 11.61
C ASP A 195 12.87 32.77 10.91
N TYR A 196 13.71 33.71 11.35
CA TYR A 196 15.08 33.87 10.84
C TYR A 196 15.89 32.58 11.04
N GLU A 197 15.88 32.01 12.24
CA GLU A 197 16.65 30.81 12.56
C GLU A 197 16.17 29.56 11.83
N VAL A 198 14.86 29.43 11.63
CA VAL A 198 14.30 28.34 10.83
C VAL A 198 14.73 28.46 9.36
N ASN A 199 14.68 29.67 8.80
CA ASN A 199 15.17 29.92 7.44
C ASN A 199 16.67 29.66 7.31
N ARG A 200 17.48 30.17 8.25
CA ARG A 200 18.93 29.94 8.33
C ARG A 200 19.26 28.45 8.34
N LEU A 201 18.55 27.67 9.14
CA LEU A 201 18.74 26.22 9.22
C LEU A 201 18.42 25.51 7.89
N VAL A 202 17.32 25.88 7.23
CA VAL A 202 16.93 25.28 5.95
C VAL A 202 17.87 25.68 4.81
N GLU A 203 18.27 26.94 4.74
CA GLU A 203 19.23 27.44 3.75
C GLU A 203 20.60 26.78 3.91
N ALA A 204 21.13 26.76 5.13
CA ALA A 204 22.37 26.04 5.48
C ALA A 204 22.30 24.57 5.04
N THR A 205 21.23 23.87 5.43
CA THR A 205 21.03 22.46 5.08
C THR A 205 20.97 22.26 3.57
N THR A 206 20.25 23.11 2.86
CA THR A 206 20.12 23.03 1.40
C THR A 206 21.46 23.25 0.70
N THR A 207 22.20 24.29 1.10
CA THR A 207 23.52 24.61 0.55
C THR A 207 24.50 23.46 0.73
N VAL A 208 24.60 22.88 1.93
CA VAL A 208 25.52 21.75 2.18
C VAL A 208 25.08 20.51 1.39
N LEU A 209 23.78 20.24 1.29
CA LEU A 209 23.26 19.12 0.50
C LEU A 209 23.58 19.28 -1.00
N ASP A 210 23.46 20.49 -1.55
CA ASP A 210 23.75 20.75 -2.97
C ASP A 210 25.24 20.66 -3.29
N GLN A 211 26.11 20.99 -2.33
CA GLN A 211 27.56 20.84 -2.47
C GLN A 211 28.02 19.39 -2.34
N GLN A 212 27.43 18.63 -1.41
CA GLN A 212 27.97 17.34 -0.99
C GLN A 212 27.18 16.11 -1.48
N VAL A 213 25.92 16.26 -1.92
CA VAL A 213 25.09 15.13 -2.39
C VAL A 213 25.03 15.10 -3.92
N PRO A 214 25.54 14.03 -4.57
CA PRO A 214 25.55 13.96 -6.02
C PRO A 214 24.14 13.86 -6.60
N LEU A 215 23.94 14.43 -7.80
CA LEU A 215 22.68 14.36 -8.54
C LEU A 215 22.57 13.08 -9.38
N GLN A 216 21.40 12.44 -9.36
CA GLN A 216 21.04 11.36 -10.29
C GLN A 216 20.76 11.96 -11.67
N LYS A 217 21.52 11.51 -12.69
CA LYS A 217 21.29 11.82 -14.11
C LYS A 217 20.75 10.59 -14.86
N PRO A 218 19.50 10.15 -14.63
CA PRO A 218 18.94 9.02 -15.37
C PRO A 218 18.73 9.42 -16.84
N SER A 219 19.37 8.70 -17.78
CA SER A 219 19.13 8.90 -19.22
C SER A 219 17.68 8.52 -19.57
N PRO A 220 16.98 9.28 -20.45
CA PRO A 220 15.63 8.95 -20.94
C PRO A 220 15.52 7.56 -21.56
N TYR A 221 16.65 6.98 -21.97
CA TYR A 221 16.73 5.68 -22.65
C TYR A 221 17.25 4.54 -21.77
N SER A 222 17.59 4.81 -20.50
CA SER A 222 18.13 3.82 -19.59
C SER A 222 17.06 2.84 -19.11
N LYS A 223 16.86 1.75 -19.86
CA LYS A 223 15.99 0.65 -19.44
C LYS A 223 16.81 -0.36 -18.66
N ARG A 224 16.33 -0.75 -17.46
CA ARG A 224 17.00 -1.71 -16.56
C ARG A 224 17.33 -3.07 -17.21
N TRP A 225 16.62 -3.43 -18.27
CA TRP A 225 16.82 -4.68 -19.03
C TRP A 225 17.73 -4.53 -20.25
N PHE A 226 18.21 -3.33 -20.60
CA PHE A 226 19.00 -3.12 -21.82
C PHE A 226 20.48 -3.44 -21.56
N THR A 227 21.00 -4.50 -22.17
CA THR A 227 22.36 -5.03 -21.93
C THR A 227 23.39 -4.49 -22.94
N PRO A 228 24.71 -4.56 -22.63
CA PRO A 228 25.77 -4.25 -23.59
C PRO A 228 25.71 -5.09 -24.88
N GLU A 229 25.31 -6.35 -24.78
CA GLU A 229 25.10 -7.24 -25.94
C GLU A 229 24.03 -6.70 -26.91
N LEU A 230 22.89 -6.24 -26.38
CA LEU A 230 21.84 -5.59 -27.17
C LEU A 230 22.34 -4.32 -27.86
N LYS A 231 23.28 -3.61 -27.24
CA LYS A 231 23.92 -2.44 -27.85
C LYS A 231 24.85 -2.84 -29.00
N SER A 232 25.66 -3.89 -28.83
CA SER A 232 26.54 -4.40 -29.88
C SER A 232 25.75 -4.93 -31.09
N GLN A 233 24.68 -5.70 -30.86
CA GLN A 233 23.79 -6.15 -31.92
C GLN A 233 23.09 -4.98 -32.65
N GLN A 234 22.66 -3.95 -31.91
CA GLN A 234 22.10 -2.73 -32.51
C GLN A 234 23.10 -2.06 -33.46
N VAL A 235 24.38 -1.98 -33.07
CA VAL A 235 25.46 -1.42 -33.91
C VAL A 235 25.66 -2.25 -35.17
N ILE A 236 25.70 -3.59 -35.05
CA ILE A 236 25.85 -4.51 -36.19
C ILE A 236 24.66 -4.36 -37.15
N VAL A 237 23.42 -4.38 -36.66
CA VAL A 237 22.20 -4.17 -37.47
C VAL A 237 22.28 -2.84 -38.23
N ASN A 238 22.75 -1.78 -37.57
CA ASN A 238 22.91 -0.48 -38.21
C ASN A 238 24.06 -0.44 -39.24
N GLN A 239 25.11 -1.25 -39.08
CA GLN A 239 26.20 -1.37 -40.04
C GLN A 239 25.77 -2.16 -41.29
N VAL A 240 25.14 -3.33 -41.12
CA VAL A 240 24.64 -4.12 -42.27
C VAL A 240 23.53 -3.40 -43.01
N ARG A 241 22.67 -2.66 -42.29
CA ARG A 241 21.68 -1.76 -42.90
C ARG A 241 22.35 -0.69 -43.76
N ARG A 242 23.41 -0.05 -43.27
CA ARG A 242 24.18 0.95 -44.04
C ARG A 242 24.85 0.35 -45.28
N ARG A 243 25.40 -0.86 -45.17
CA ARG A 243 25.99 -1.59 -46.31
C ARG A 243 24.94 -1.94 -47.38
N TRP A 244 23.78 -2.44 -46.95
CA TRP A 244 22.64 -2.69 -47.84
C TRP A 244 22.18 -1.40 -48.52
N GLN A 245 21.97 -0.31 -47.76
CA GLN A 245 21.57 1.00 -48.30
C GLN A 245 22.59 1.54 -49.31
N SER A 246 23.89 1.39 -49.02
CA SER A 246 24.96 1.76 -49.95
C SER A 246 24.89 0.93 -51.23
N SER A 247 24.71 -0.40 -51.12
CA SER A 247 24.58 -1.31 -52.28
C SER A 247 23.33 -1.04 -53.11
N CYS A 248 22.20 -0.70 -52.48
CA CYS A 248 21.01 -0.22 -53.19
C CYS A 248 21.31 1.01 -54.02
N ALA A 249 22.06 1.97 -53.46
CA ALA A 249 22.41 3.21 -54.13
C ALA A 249 23.43 3.03 -55.27
N THR A 250 24.26 1.98 -55.23
CA THR A 250 25.31 1.74 -56.26
C THR A 250 24.92 0.71 -57.32
N LEU A 251 24.28 -0.40 -56.93
CA LEU A 251 24.02 -1.56 -57.79
C LEU A 251 22.53 -1.74 -58.12
N GLY A 252 21.64 -0.97 -57.47
CA GLY A 252 20.19 -1.14 -57.58
C GLY A 252 19.63 -2.21 -56.62
N SER A 253 18.34 -2.09 -56.31
CA SER A 253 17.63 -2.95 -55.34
C SER A 253 17.47 -4.40 -55.80
N SER A 254 17.49 -4.63 -57.11
CA SER A 254 17.28 -5.95 -57.74
C SER A 254 18.56 -6.77 -57.90
N HIS A 255 19.73 -6.16 -57.65
CA HIS A 255 21.02 -6.80 -57.87
C HIS A 255 21.26 -7.93 -56.85
N PRO A 256 21.80 -9.10 -57.25
CA PRO A 256 21.97 -10.26 -56.36
C PRO A 256 22.72 -9.95 -55.05
N ILE A 257 23.75 -9.09 -55.11
CA ILE A 257 24.52 -8.64 -53.94
C ILE A 257 23.65 -7.77 -53.00
N THR A 258 22.86 -6.86 -53.56
CA THR A 258 21.96 -6.00 -52.78
C THR A 258 20.87 -6.84 -52.10
N THR A 259 20.30 -7.82 -52.81
CA THR A 259 19.33 -8.78 -52.26
C THR A 259 19.94 -9.62 -51.13
N SER A 260 21.20 -10.06 -51.29
CA SER A 260 21.93 -10.77 -50.24
C SER A 260 22.14 -9.91 -49.00
N LEU A 261 22.58 -8.66 -49.16
CA LEU A 261 22.75 -7.71 -48.06
C LEU A 261 21.43 -7.32 -47.37
N PHE A 262 20.32 -7.27 -48.12
CA PHE A 262 18.99 -7.08 -47.58
C PHE A 262 18.57 -8.26 -46.68
N ASN A 263 18.82 -9.48 -47.15
CA ASN A 263 18.52 -10.70 -46.41
C ASN A 263 19.38 -10.81 -45.13
N ASP A 264 20.67 -10.47 -45.20
CA ASP A 264 21.55 -10.41 -44.02
C ASP A 264 21.08 -9.35 -43.01
N MET A 265 20.72 -8.15 -43.47
CA MET A 265 20.14 -7.11 -42.60
C MET A 265 18.84 -7.56 -41.93
N CYS A 266 17.93 -8.19 -42.69
CA CYS A 266 16.70 -8.74 -42.15
C CYS A 266 16.99 -9.84 -41.11
N HIS A 267 17.94 -10.73 -41.38
CA HIS A 267 18.37 -11.78 -40.46
C HIS A 267 18.92 -11.17 -39.15
N LYS A 268 19.87 -10.24 -39.23
CA LYS A 268 20.45 -9.55 -38.06
C LYS A 268 19.41 -8.74 -37.28
N ARG A 269 18.46 -8.10 -37.96
CA ARG A 269 17.35 -7.39 -37.31
C ARG A 269 16.42 -8.35 -36.57
N ARG A 270 16.08 -9.50 -37.17
CA ARG A 270 15.27 -10.55 -36.50
C ARG A 270 16.00 -11.11 -35.29
N GLU A 271 17.30 -11.38 -35.40
CA GLU A 271 18.17 -11.84 -34.30
C GLU A 271 18.18 -10.83 -33.14
N TRP A 272 18.35 -9.54 -33.42
CA TRP A 272 18.30 -8.48 -32.42
C TRP A 272 16.93 -8.35 -31.75
N THR A 273 15.83 -8.38 -32.52
CA THR A 273 14.46 -8.34 -31.96
C THR A 273 14.18 -9.54 -31.07
N ARG A 274 14.57 -10.75 -31.48
CA ARG A 274 14.46 -11.98 -30.66
C ARG A 274 15.28 -11.86 -29.37
N THR A 275 16.48 -11.30 -29.45
CA THR A 275 17.33 -11.06 -28.27
C THR A 275 16.69 -10.03 -27.33
N ILE A 276 16.08 -8.97 -27.84
CA ILE A 276 15.31 -8.00 -27.04
C ILE A 276 14.17 -8.69 -26.28
N GLU A 277 13.39 -9.53 -26.96
CA GLU A 277 12.28 -10.27 -26.35
C GLU A 277 12.79 -11.24 -25.27
N LYS A 278 13.86 -12.00 -25.58
CA LYS A 278 14.52 -12.92 -24.66
C LYS A 278 15.05 -12.21 -23.42
N VAL A 279 15.77 -11.10 -23.58
CA VAL A 279 16.35 -10.33 -22.47
C VAL A 279 15.27 -9.66 -21.62
N LYS A 280 14.21 -9.10 -22.23
CA LYS A 280 13.06 -8.58 -21.48
C LYS A 280 12.38 -9.66 -20.65
N ALA A 281 12.13 -10.83 -21.25
CA ALA A 281 11.50 -11.97 -20.58
C ALA A 281 12.40 -12.51 -19.45
N ALA A 282 13.71 -12.66 -19.71
CA ALA A 282 14.70 -13.10 -18.73
C ALA A 282 14.83 -12.11 -17.57
N HIS A 283 14.93 -10.81 -17.84
CA HIS A 283 14.99 -9.77 -16.81
C HIS A 283 13.72 -9.74 -15.96
N TRP A 284 12.54 -9.88 -16.58
CA TRP A 284 11.28 -9.95 -15.84
C TRP A 284 11.19 -11.21 -14.98
N LYS A 285 11.62 -12.37 -15.53
CA LYS A 285 11.71 -13.63 -14.79
C LYS A 285 12.66 -13.51 -13.60
N GLU A 286 13.88 -13.02 -13.83
CA GLU A 286 14.90 -12.83 -12.80
C GLU A 286 14.45 -11.83 -11.72
N PHE A 287 13.82 -10.72 -12.12
CA PHE A 287 13.24 -9.75 -11.19
C PHE A 287 12.21 -10.40 -10.26
N LEU A 288 11.34 -11.25 -10.79
CA LEU A 288 10.34 -11.98 -10.01
C LEU A 288 10.96 -13.11 -9.17
N ASP A 289 11.93 -13.84 -9.73
CA ASP A 289 12.63 -14.92 -9.04
C ASP A 289 13.46 -14.41 -7.86
N LYS A 290 14.07 -13.22 -7.98
CA LYS A 290 14.86 -12.56 -6.92
C LYS A 290 14.02 -11.64 -6.01
N ALA A 291 12.71 -11.50 -6.24
CA ALA A 291 11.88 -10.60 -5.46
C ALA A 291 11.74 -11.08 -4.00
N GLN A 292 12.33 -10.33 -3.07
CA GLN A 292 12.10 -10.45 -1.61
C GLN A 292 10.95 -9.54 -1.14
N GLU A 293 10.61 -9.55 0.16
CA GLU A 293 9.45 -8.86 0.76
C GLU A 293 9.31 -7.37 0.36
N GLY A 294 10.40 -6.64 0.10
CA GLY A 294 10.35 -5.26 -0.41
C GLY A 294 10.10 -5.12 -1.93
N HIS A 295 10.58 -6.06 -2.75
CA HIS A 295 10.45 -6.04 -4.21
C HIS A 295 9.14 -6.66 -4.70
N LEU A 296 8.54 -7.56 -3.93
CA LEU A 296 7.24 -8.17 -4.23
C LEU A 296 6.12 -7.13 -4.32
N TRP A 297 6.11 -6.13 -3.44
CA TRP A 297 5.15 -5.03 -3.50
C TRP A 297 5.30 -4.18 -4.76
N LYS A 298 6.54 -3.93 -5.18
CA LYS A 298 6.83 -3.24 -6.45
C LYS A 298 6.31 -4.04 -7.65
N ALA A 299 6.51 -5.37 -7.65
CA ALA A 299 5.94 -6.25 -8.67
C ALA A 299 4.40 -6.17 -8.72
N ALA A 300 3.74 -6.17 -7.57
CA ALA A 300 2.28 -6.02 -7.49
C ALA A 300 1.78 -4.67 -8.01
N THR A 301 2.55 -3.57 -7.85
CA THR A 301 2.17 -2.26 -8.42
C THR A 301 2.16 -2.24 -9.94
N TYR A 302 2.99 -3.04 -10.61
CA TYR A 302 2.98 -3.16 -12.07
C TYR A 302 1.70 -3.81 -12.62
N MET A 303 0.94 -4.50 -11.77
CA MET A 303 -0.32 -5.14 -12.16
C MET A 303 -1.55 -4.25 -11.98
N ARG A 304 -1.41 -3.06 -11.37
CA ARG A 304 -2.50 -2.10 -11.34
C ARG A 304 -2.68 -1.51 -12.74
N PRO A 305 -3.91 -1.46 -13.28
CA PRO A 305 -4.18 -0.72 -14.51
C PRO A 305 -3.59 0.69 -14.33
N ARG A 306 -2.69 1.09 -15.23
CA ARG A 306 -2.29 2.49 -15.28
C ARG A 306 -3.46 3.23 -15.89
N ASP A 307 -3.95 4.25 -15.17
CA ASP A 307 -4.99 5.11 -15.69
C ASP A 307 -4.44 5.78 -16.97
N PRO A 308 -5.05 5.57 -18.15
CA PRO A 308 -4.49 6.07 -19.42
C PRO A 308 -4.47 7.60 -19.47
N TYR A 309 -5.28 8.25 -18.63
CA TYR A 309 -5.32 9.70 -18.48
C TYR A 309 -4.46 10.10 -17.28
N THR A 310 -3.22 10.48 -17.55
CA THR A 310 -2.38 11.10 -16.52
C THR A 310 -2.76 12.56 -16.29
N ASN A 311 -3.45 13.16 -17.26
CA ASN A 311 -3.78 14.58 -17.27
C ASN A 311 -5.19 14.88 -16.76
N ILE A 312 -5.41 16.06 -16.19
CA ILE A 312 -6.74 16.54 -15.81
C ILE A 312 -7.51 16.95 -17.09
N PRO A 313 -8.62 16.26 -17.43
CA PRO A 313 -9.46 16.64 -18.57
C PRO A 313 -10.11 18.03 -18.35
N PRO A 314 -10.78 18.61 -19.35
CA PRO A 314 -11.61 19.78 -19.12
C PRO A 314 -12.55 19.58 -17.93
N LEU A 315 -12.61 20.57 -17.04
CA LEU A 315 -13.46 20.52 -15.85
C LEU A 315 -14.83 21.12 -16.16
N LYS A 316 -15.90 20.48 -15.72
CA LYS A 316 -17.28 20.94 -15.90
C LYS A 316 -17.80 21.49 -14.59
N VAL A 317 -18.15 22.77 -14.57
CA VAL A 317 -18.80 23.44 -13.44
C VAL A 317 -20.11 24.02 -13.93
N GLY A 318 -21.23 23.43 -13.50
CA GLY A 318 -22.54 23.77 -14.07
C GLY A 318 -22.61 23.44 -15.56
N SER A 319 -22.91 24.44 -16.39
CA SER A 319 -22.94 24.35 -17.85
C SER A 319 -21.62 24.72 -18.53
N GLU A 320 -20.63 25.21 -17.77
CA GLU A 320 -19.37 25.71 -18.31
C GLU A 320 -18.28 24.64 -18.34
N GLU A 321 -17.49 24.62 -19.42
CA GLU A 321 -16.35 23.71 -19.59
C GLU A 321 -15.04 24.49 -19.52
N ILE A 322 -14.21 24.16 -18.54
CA ILE A 322 -12.97 24.84 -18.18
C ILE A 322 -11.79 24.04 -18.72
N THR A 323 -11.09 24.61 -19.69
CA THR A 323 -10.02 23.93 -20.43
C THR A 323 -8.62 24.40 -20.01
N GLU A 324 -8.47 25.68 -19.64
CA GLU A 324 -7.20 26.29 -19.24
C GLU A 324 -6.73 25.86 -17.86
N ASN A 325 -5.42 25.62 -17.69
CA ASN A 325 -4.86 25.08 -16.45
C ASN A 325 -4.97 26.07 -15.27
N ASP A 326 -4.75 27.37 -15.48
CA ASP A 326 -4.95 28.39 -14.45
C ASP A 326 -6.40 28.43 -13.95
N ALA A 327 -7.36 28.39 -14.88
CA ALA A 327 -8.78 28.34 -14.53
C ALA A 327 -9.15 27.02 -13.81
N LYS A 328 -8.63 25.88 -14.26
CA LYS A 328 -8.79 24.59 -13.56
C LYS A 328 -8.20 24.64 -12.15
N ALA A 329 -7.03 25.26 -11.98
CA ALA A 329 -6.38 25.40 -10.69
C ALA A 329 -7.24 26.18 -9.70
N ARG A 330 -7.84 27.30 -10.13
CA ARG A 330 -8.80 28.08 -9.31
C ARG A 330 -10.00 27.24 -8.91
N VAL A 331 -10.67 26.60 -9.86
CA VAL A 331 -11.84 25.75 -9.58
C VAL A 331 -11.52 24.58 -8.66
N LEU A 332 -10.36 23.95 -8.83
CA LEU A 332 -9.93 22.87 -7.93
C LEU A 332 -9.67 23.41 -6.53
N LEU A 333 -9.00 24.57 -6.40
CA LEU A 333 -8.78 25.22 -5.10
C LEU A 333 -10.09 25.60 -4.42
N GLU A 334 -11.02 26.24 -5.11
CA GLU A 334 -12.36 26.59 -4.61
C GLU A 334 -13.16 25.34 -4.19
N THR A 335 -13.05 24.24 -4.95
CA THR A 335 -13.70 22.98 -4.61
C THR A 335 -13.07 22.33 -3.37
N PHE A 336 -11.75 22.42 -3.22
CA PHE A 336 -11.02 21.80 -2.12
C PHE A 336 -11.11 22.61 -0.83
N PHE A 337 -11.14 23.93 -0.94
CA PHE A 337 -11.21 24.90 0.16
C PHE A 337 -12.46 25.77 -0.03
N PRO A 338 -13.66 25.17 0.07
CA PRO A 338 -14.90 25.92 -0.11
C PRO A 338 -15.00 26.99 0.98
N LYS A 339 -15.56 28.15 0.62
CA LYS A 339 -15.90 29.18 1.61
C LYS A 339 -16.95 28.61 2.55
N MET A 340 -16.55 28.38 3.80
CA MET A 340 -17.44 27.92 4.86
C MET A 340 -18.27 29.08 5.39
N ALA A 341 -19.39 28.77 6.05
CA ALA A 341 -20.17 29.81 6.71
C ALA A 341 -19.39 30.34 7.92
N ASP A 342 -19.56 31.63 8.22
CA ASP A 342 -19.00 32.19 9.44
C ASP A 342 -19.67 31.51 10.65
N PRO A 343 -18.88 31.04 11.64
CA PRO A 343 -19.45 30.44 12.84
C PRO A 343 -20.26 31.49 13.62
N GLU A 344 -21.36 31.06 14.24
CA GLU A 344 -22.08 31.92 15.18
C GLU A 344 -21.15 32.31 16.35
N ILE A 345 -21.20 33.59 16.76
CA ILE A 345 -20.42 34.08 17.91
C ILE A 345 -20.92 33.36 19.16
N GLU A 346 -20.04 32.62 19.81
CA GLU A 346 -20.34 31.93 21.05
C GLU A 346 -20.03 32.80 22.27
N ASP A 347 -20.87 32.68 23.30
CA ASP A 347 -20.53 33.18 24.62
C ASP A 347 -19.25 32.50 25.14
N PRO A 348 -18.35 33.26 25.80
CA PRO A 348 -17.12 32.69 26.32
C PRO A 348 -17.42 31.55 27.28
N VAL A 349 -16.98 30.34 26.92
CA VAL A 349 -17.08 29.17 27.81
C VAL A 349 -16.23 29.44 29.05
N PRO A 350 -16.77 29.26 30.27
CA PRO A 350 -15.97 29.42 31.48
C PRO A 350 -14.74 28.49 31.40
N PRO A 351 -13.53 28.99 31.69
CA PRO A 351 -12.32 28.21 31.51
C PRO A 351 -12.34 26.99 32.43
N SER A 352 -12.26 25.80 31.83
CA SER A 352 -11.91 24.58 32.54
C SER A 352 -10.49 24.71 33.11
N GLU A 353 -10.21 24.02 34.23
CA GLU A 353 -8.86 23.94 34.77
C GLU A 353 -7.89 23.44 33.69
N GLU A 354 -6.81 24.19 33.45
CA GLU A 354 -5.85 23.84 32.41
C GLU A 354 -5.06 22.60 32.82
N ILE A 355 -4.92 21.67 31.88
CA ILE A 355 -4.06 20.50 32.04
C ILE A 355 -2.60 20.97 32.21
N PRO A 356 -1.76 20.30 33.02
CA PRO A 356 -0.37 20.69 33.17
C PRO A 356 0.44 20.66 31.87
N TRP A 357 1.17 21.75 31.60
CA TRP A 357 2.11 21.85 30.48
C TRP A 357 3.53 21.46 30.90
N TYR A 358 4.27 20.78 30.02
CA TYR A 358 5.66 20.36 30.23
C TYR A 358 6.56 20.84 29.08
N PRO A 359 7.83 21.19 29.32
CA PRO A 359 8.78 21.57 28.25
C PRO A 359 8.96 20.48 27.19
N ILE A 360 9.30 20.86 25.95
CA ILE A 360 9.60 19.91 24.88
C ILE A 360 10.98 19.27 25.11
N THR A 361 11.05 17.95 25.02
CA THR A 361 12.28 17.19 25.27
C THR A 361 12.90 16.63 23.99
N GLU A 362 14.24 16.47 23.97
CA GLU A 362 14.94 15.81 22.85
C GLU A 362 14.39 14.40 22.57
N LEU A 363 13.94 13.71 23.62
CA LEU A 363 13.38 12.37 23.55
C LEU A 363 12.07 12.33 22.76
N GLU A 364 11.19 13.31 22.94
CA GLU A 364 9.94 13.44 22.18
C GLU A 364 10.22 13.68 20.70
N VAL A 365 11.16 14.58 20.40
CA VAL A 365 11.56 14.91 19.03
C VAL A 365 12.19 13.68 18.37
N HIS A 366 13.14 13.02 19.03
CA HIS A 366 13.80 11.81 18.52
C HIS A 366 12.80 10.67 18.26
N ARG A 367 11.86 10.41 19.18
CA ARG A 367 10.79 9.41 18.98
C ARG A 367 9.94 9.75 17.75
N SER A 368 9.64 11.02 17.55
CA SER A 368 8.88 11.52 16.40
C SER A 368 9.60 11.33 15.09
N LEU A 369 10.87 11.73 15.06
CA LEU A 369 11.77 11.60 13.93
C LEU A 369 11.98 10.12 13.56
N LYS A 370 12.29 9.26 14.53
CA LYS A 370 12.51 7.81 14.30
C LYS A 370 11.27 7.14 13.69
N ALA A 371 10.07 7.49 14.17
CA ALA A 371 8.81 6.95 13.67
C ALA A 371 8.42 7.43 12.25
N ALA A 372 8.86 8.62 11.84
CA ALA A 372 8.55 9.18 10.54
C ALA A 372 9.21 8.37 9.39
N LYS A 373 8.54 8.26 8.23
CA LYS A 373 9.12 7.62 7.04
C LYS A 373 10.19 8.53 6.42
N GLY A 374 11.37 7.98 6.12
CA GLY A 374 12.50 8.78 5.63
C GLY A 374 12.33 9.31 4.20
N THR A 375 11.69 8.55 3.32
CA THR A 375 11.67 8.80 1.86
C THR A 375 10.35 9.37 1.35
N THR A 376 9.55 10.02 2.21
CA THR A 376 8.33 10.69 1.78
C THR A 376 8.67 11.92 0.95
N ALA A 377 7.78 12.28 0.01
CA ALA A 377 7.94 13.50 -0.77
C ALA A 377 8.07 14.72 0.18
N PRO A 378 9.07 15.60 -0.05
CA PRO A 378 9.29 16.77 0.78
C PRO A 378 8.24 17.86 0.49
N GLY A 379 8.22 18.89 1.35
CA GLY A 379 7.50 20.12 1.07
C GLY A 379 8.23 20.96 0.02
N GLU A 380 7.95 22.27 0.03
CA GLU A 380 8.56 23.22 -0.90
C GLU A 380 10.09 23.32 -0.76
N ASP A 381 10.62 23.14 0.46
CA ASP A 381 12.06 23.19 0.78
C ASP A 381 12.88 22.07 0.11
N GLY A 382 12.24 21.02 -0.41
CA GLY A 382 12.92 19.89 -1.03
C GLY A 382 13.71 18.99 -0.07
N ILE A 383 13.60 19.20 1.24
CA ILE A 383 14.34 18.42 2.25
C ILE A 383 13.47 17.26 2.74
N ILE A 384 13.95 16.03 2.55
CA ILE A 384 13.24 14.82 2.99
C ILE A 384 13.56 14.48 4.45
N THR A 385 12.65 13.81 5.14
CA THR A 385 12.81 13.41 6.55
C THR A 385 14.07 12.57 6.82
N LEU A 386 14.55 11.81 5.82
CA LEU A 386 15.80 11.04 5.92
C LEU A 386 16.99 11.93 6.26
N VAL A 387 17.05 13.16 5.74
CA VAL A 387 18.10 14.14 6.04
C VAL A 387 18.13 14.41 7.55
N TRP A 388 17.00 14.80 8.13
CA TRP A 388 16.90 15.06 9.57
C TRP A 388 17.25 13.86 10.43
N LYS A 389 16.96 12.63 9.98
CA LYS A 389 17.36 11.40 10.70
C LYS A 389 18.88 11.27 10.80
N HIS A 390 19.59 11.52 9.71
CA HIS A 390 21.05 11.44 9.69
C HIS A 390 21.71 12.63 10.38
N LEU A 391 21.09 13.81 10.33
CA LEU A 391 21.61 15.01 11.00
C LEU A 391 21.27 15.11 12.48
N TRP A 392 20.39 14.25 13.01
CA TRP A 392 19.99 14.26 14.42
C TRP A 392 21.16 14.25 15.43
N PRO A 393 22.22 13.41 15.26
CA PRO A 393 23.35 13.40 16.19
C PRO A 393 24.01 14.77 16.35
N TYR A 394 24.04 15.55 15.26
CA TYR A 394 24.67 16.86 15.16
C TYR A 394 23.71 17.98 15.62
N LEU A 395 22.46 17.96 15.16
CA LEU A 395 21.53 19.10 15.31
C LEU A 395 20.49 18.94 16.43
N ARG A 396 20.51 17.85 17.23
CA ARG A 396 19.47 17.56 18.24
C ARG A 396 19.17 18.71 19.21
N LYS A 397 20.20 19.39 19.72
CA LYS A 397 20.04 20.49 20.68
C LYS A 397 19.35 21.69 20.03
N MET A 398 19.83 22.08 18.85
CA MET A 398 19.31 23.20 18.08
C MET A 398 17.87 22.98 17.64
N ILE A 399 17.56 21.82 17.04
CA ILE A 399 16.19 21.48 16.62
C ILE A 399 15.23 21.48 17.82
N THR A 400 15.66 20.90 18.94
CA THR A 400 14.82 20.84 20.15
C THR A 400 14.58 22.23 20.73
N TYR A 401 15.60 23.09 20.75
CA TYR A 401 15.48 24.47 21.18
C TYR A 401 14.54 25.29 20.29
N ILE A 402 14.68 25.20 18.96
CA ILE A 402 13.76 25.83 17.98
C ILE A 402 12.32 25.36 18.23
N PHE A 403 12.10 24.06 18.46
CA PHE A 403 10.77 23.52 18.72
C PHE A 403 10.18 24.02 20.05
N ALA A 404 10.98 24.03 21.13
CA ALA A 404 10.56 24.55 22.42
C ALA A 404 10.17 26.03 22.31
N ARG A 405 11.02 26.86 21.69
CA ARG A 405 10.76 28.29 21.50
C ARG A 405 9.57 28.56 20.59
N SER A 406 9.38 27.79 19.52
CA SER A 406 8.17 27.85 18.69
C SER A 406 6.90 27.70 19.51
N VAL A 407 6.84 26.70 20.38
CA VAL A 407 5.65 26.45 21.18
C VAL A 407 5.48 27.45 22.33
N GLU A 408 6.56 27.82 23.01
CA GLU A 408 6.53 28.82 24.10
C GLU A 408 6.09 30.20 23.61
N LEU A 409 6.57 30.62 22.44
CA LEU A 409 6.17 31.87 21.80
C LEU A 409 4.76 31.80 21.19
N GLY A 410 4.19 30.59 21.08
CA GLY A 410 2.92 30.37 20.39
C GLY A 410 2.99 30.63 18.88
N HIS A 411 4.18 30.58 18.28
CA HIS A 411 4.42 30.91 16.87
C HIS A 411 4.78 29.67 16.06
N TYR A 412 4.01 29.40 14.99
CA TYR A 412 4.35 28.41 13.98
C TYR A 412 5.09 29.11 12.82
N PRO A 413 6.38 28.81 12.60
CA PRO A 413 7.23 29.48 11.61
C PRO A 413 6.60 29.61 10.22
N HIS A 414 6.82 30.75 9.58
CA HIS A 414 6.30 31.07 8.24
C HIS A 414 6.72 30.04 7.19
N GLN A 415 7.95 29.53 7.26
CA GLN A 415 8.43 28.51 6.34
C GLN A 415 7.63 27.20 6.42
N TRP A 416 7.08 26.88 7.61
CA TRP A 416 6.27 25.69 7.83
C TRP A 416 4.79 25.90 7.47
N LYS A 417 4.36 27.15 7.26
CA LYS A 417 3.01 27.55 6.81
C LYS A 417 2.79 27.40 5.29
N ARG A 418 3.86 27.13 4.53
CA ARG A 418 3.84 26.97 3.07
C ARG A 418 3.63 25.51 2.68
N ALA A 419 2.76 25.26 1.71
CA ALA A 419 2.44 23.92 1.22
C ALA A 419 2.37 23.83 -0.31
N ARG A 420 2.67 22.65 -0.85
CA ARG A 420 2.34 22.31 -2.24
C ARG A 420 1.17 21.34 -2.27
N ILE A 421 0.04 21.77 -2.83
CA ILE A 421 -1.15 20.93 -2.98
C ILE A 421 -1.00 20.09 -4.25
N ILE A 422 -0.93 18.77 -4.08
CA ILE A 422 -0.91 17.81 -5.19
C ILE A 422 -2.32 17.29 -5.44
N VAL A 423 -2.79 17.39 -6.68
CA VAL A 423 -4.12 16.92 -7.07
C VAL A 423 -4.08 15.44 -7.42
N LEU A 424 -4.83 14.63 -6.66
CA LEU A 424 -4.91 13.18 -6.88
C LEU A 424 -6.33 12.74 -7.21
N ARG A 425 -6.47 11.93 -8.25
CA ARG A 425 -7.76 11.32 -8.62
C ARG A 425 -8.31 10.41 -7.51
N LYS A 426 -9.60 10.55 -7.20
CA LYS A 426 -10.35 9.58 -6.40
C LYS A 426 -10.57 8.33 -7.24
N PRO A 427 -10.11 7.14 -6.81
CA PRO A 427 -10.25 5.93 -7.62
C PRO A 427 -11.71 5.59 -7.95
N GLY A 428 -11.96 5.16 -9.18
CA GLY A 428 -13.24 4.57 -9.61
C GLY A 428 -14.39 5.57 -9.78
N LYS A 429 -14.09 6.85 -10.00
CA LYS A 429 -15.10 7.84 -10.36
C LYS A 429 -15.55 7.64 -11.82
N PRO A 430 -16.86 7.77 -12.12
CA PRO A 430 -17.39 7.55 -13.47
C PRO A 430 -17.01 8.68 -14.43
N ASP A 431 -16.86 9.90 -13.89
CA ASP A 431 -16.46 11.09 -14.61
C ASP A 431 -15.34 11.79 -13.84
N TYR A 432 -14.27 12.15 -14.55
CA TYR A 432 -13.12 12.90 -14.03
C TYR A 432 -13.08 14.34 -14.57
N GLY A 433 -14.09 14.76 -15.33
CA GLY A 433 -14.35 16.17 -15.65
C GLY A 433 -14.98 16.93 -14.48
N VAL A 434 -15.39 16.27 -13.40
CA VAL A 434 -15.95 16.96 -12.22
C VAL A 434 -14.86 17.21 -11.16
N PRO A 435 -14.72 18.44 -10.61
CA PRO A 435 -13.70 18.77 -9.61
C PRO A 435 -13.72 17.88 -8.36
N GLU A 436 -14.90 17.41 -7.94
CA GLU A 436 -15.08 16.54 -6.78
C GLU A 436 -14.55 15.12 -7.00
N ALA A 437 -14.15 14.77 -8.23
CA ALA A 437 -13.45 13.53 -8.53
C ALA A 437 -11.99 13.54 -8.06
N TYR A 438 -11.48 14.65 -7.51
CA TYR A 438 -10.09 14.80 -7.08
C TYR A 438 -9.97 15.03 -5.56
N ARG A 439 -8.77 14.81 -5.02
CA ARG A 439 -8.37 15.07 -3.62
C ARG A 439 -7.12 15.94 -3.59
N PRO A 440 -7.06 16.95 -2.70
CA PRO A 440 -5.82 17.66 -2.41
C PRO A 440 -4.96 16.84 -1.45
N ILE A 441 -3.65 16.75 -1.69
CA ILE A 441 -2.68 16.35 -0.66
C ILE A 441 -1.67 17.47 -0.47
N SER A 442 -1.53 17.95 0.77
CA SER A 442 -0.54 18.98 1.10
C SER A 442 0.82 18.33 1.34
N LEU A 443 1.80 18.65 0.50
CA LEU A 443 3.20 18.42 0.79
C LEU A 443 3.69 19.54 1.70
N LEU A 444 3.96 19.18 2.96
CA LEU A 444 4.34 20.09 4.05
C LEU A 444 5.83 19.96 4.37
N ASN A 445 6.40 21.00 4.98
CA ASN A 445 7.77 21.02 5.49
C ASN A 445 8.04 19.80 6.40
N THR A 446 9.13 19.08 6.16
CA THR A 446 9.39 17.82 6.89
C THR A 446 9.81 18.03 8.34
N LEU A 447 10.46 19.16 8.66
CA LEU A 447 10.83 19.52 10.03
C LEU A 447 9.60 19.98 10.84
N GLY A 448 8.77 20.86 10.26
CA GLY A 448 7.50 21.28 10.86
C GLY A 448 6.58 20.10 11.18
N LYS A 449 6.49 19.11 10.28
CA LYS A 449 5.76 17.85 10.52
C LYS A 449 6.26 17.05 11.72
N ILE A 450 7.55 17.15 12.08
CA ILE A 450 8.09 16.47 13.27
C ILE A 450 7.53 17.15 14.53
N LEU A 451 7.51 18.48 14.59
CA LEU A 451 6.90 19.22 15.70
C LEU A 451 5.38 18.98 15.77
N GLU A 452 4.69 19.02 14.63
CA GLU A 452 3.27 18.64 14.55
C GLU A 452 3.04 17.23 15.13
N ALA A 453 3.93 16.27 14.86
CA ALA A 453 3.84 14.92 15.41
C ALA A 453 4.14 14.86 16.93
N VAL A 454 5.01 15.72 17.45
CA VAL A 454 5.23 15.87 18.91
C VAL A 454 3.93 16.35 19.56
N MET A 455 3.36 17.43 19.05
CA MET A 455 2.11 18.01 19.57
C MET A 455 0.94 17.04 19.44
N ALA A 456 0.82 16.31 18.33
CA ALA A 456 -0.22 15.30 18.14
C ALA A 456 -0.15 14.19 19.21
N ARG A 457 1.05 13.77 19.60
CA ARG A 457 1.23 12.75 20.66
C ARG A 457 0.86 13.29 22.04
N ARG A 458 1.14 14.56 22.33
CA ARG A 458 0.72 15.22 23.58
C ARG A 458 -0.80 15.31 23.66
N LEU A 459 -1.45 15.82 22.61
CA LEU A 459 -2.91 15.88 22.53
C LEU A 459 -3.56 14.50 22.62
N SER A 460 -2.99 13.48 21.96
CA SER A 460 -3.49 12.10 22.04
C SER A 460 -3.37 11.54 23.47
N PHE A 461 -2.26 11.83 24.16
CA PHE A 461 -2.08 11.42 25.55
C PHE A 461 -3.11 12.08 26.46
N TRP A 462 -3.33 13.39 26.33
CA TRP A 462 -4.35 14.09 27.13
C TRP A 462 -5.76 13.62 26.82
N ALA A 463 -6.09 13.43 25.54
CA ALA A 463 -7.42 12.97 25.12
C ALA A 463 -7.82 11.64 25.76
N GLU A 464 -6.89 10.68 25.84
CA GLU A 464 -7.17 9.39 26.49
C GLU A 464 -7.07 9.46 28.01
N SER A 465 -6.05 10.12 28.57
CA SER A 465 -5.80 10.13 30.03
C SER A 465 -6.86 10.91 30.80
N TYR A 466 -7.40 11.98 30.20
CA TYR A 466 -8.43 12.84 30.79
C TYR A 466 -9.82 12.62 30.18
N LYS A 467 -9.99 11.59 29.34
CA LYS A 467 -11.26 11.23 28.68
C LYS A 467 -11.95 12.40 27.96
N LEU A 468 -11.17 13.19 27.21
CA LEU A 468 -11.64 14.45 26.61
C LEU A 468 -12.50 14.25 25.34
N LEU A 469 -12.49 13.05 24.75
CA LEU A 469 -13.19 12.72 23.51
C LEU A 469 -14.24 11.62 23.75
N PRO A 470 -15.42 11.70 23.10
CA PRO A 470 -16.47 10.69 23.25
C PRO A 470 -15.98 9.28 22.93
N ASP A 471 -16.44 8.28 23.66
CA ASP A 471 -15.97 6.90 23.47
C ASP A 471 -16.27 6.32 22.09
N THR A 472 -17.34 6.81 21.44
CA THR A 472 -17.74 6.39 20.11
C THR A 472 -17.11 7.18 18.97
N GLN A 473 -16.20 8.12 19.27
CA GLN A 473 -15.26 8.64 18.29
C GLN A 473 -14.09 7.65 18.17
N PHE A 474 -14.09 6.85 17.10
CA PHE A 474 -13.06 5.83 16.86
C PHE A 474 -11.92 6.31 15.95
N GLY A 475 -12.12 7.39 15.20
CA GLY A 475 -11.15 7.87 14.22
C GLY A 475 -9.91 8.47 14.86
N GLY A 476 -8.72 8.12 14.34
CA GLY A 476 -7.46 8.79 14.71
C GLY A 476 -6.96 8.53 16.14
N ARG A 477 -7.58 7.63 16.91
CA ARG A 477 -7.28 7.39 18.33
C ARG A 477 -6.54 6.07 18.60
N PRO A 478 -5.67 6.01 19.61
CA PRO A 478 -5.03 4.76 20.05
C PRO A 478 -6.07 3.70 20.44
N GLY A 479 -5.82 2.43 20.07
CA GLY A 479 -6.68 1.30 20.45
C GLY A 479 -8.04 1.19 19.76
N ARG A 480 -8.40 2.20 18.95
CA ARG A 480 -9.70 2.32 18.28
C ARG A 480 -9.57 2.04 16.78
N ASN A 481 -10.51 1.30 16.21
CA ASN A 481 -10.53 0.94 14.79
C ASN A 481 -11.95 0.85 14.22
N THR A 482 -12.05 0.81 12.89
CA THR A 482 -13.33 0.78 12.17
C THR A 482 -14.19 -0.44 12.52
N GLU A 483 -13.60 -1.61 12.73
CA GLU A 483 -14.35 -2.83 13.07
C GLU A 483 -15.00 -2.74 14.46
N GLN A 484 -14.36 -2.09 15.43
CA GLN A 484 -14.96 -1.82 16.75
C GLN A 484 -16.16 -0.86 16.66
N ALA A 485 -16.08 0.18 15.82
CA ALA A 485 -17.21 1.08 15.57
C ALA A 485 -18.41 0.31 14.99
N LEU A 486 -18.15 -0.53 13.97
CA LEU A 486 -19.17 -1.38 13.36
C LEU A 486 -19.75 -2.43 14.33
N LEU A 487 -18.92 -3.01 15.21
CA LEU A 487 -19.37 -3.94 16.24
C LEU A 487 -20.24 -3.25 17.30
N THR A 488 -19.96 -1.99 17.63
CA THR A 488 -20.78 -1.18 18.55
C THR A 488 -22.17 -0.98 17.97
N LEU A 489 -22.26 -0.60 16.69
CA LEU A 489 -23.53 -0.48 15.97
C LEU A 489 -24.25 -1.84 15.85
N ALA A 490 -23.56 -2.90 15.43
CA ALA A 490 -24.14 -4.24 15.32
C ALA A 490 -24.69 -4.76 16.65
N ASN A 491 -24.02 -4.43 17.75
CA ASN A 491 -24.49 -4.73 19.09
C ASN A 491 -25.78 -3.98 19.47
N ALA A 492 -25.87 -2.69 19.10
CA ALA A 492 -27.09 -1.90 19.30
C ALA A 492 -28.27 -2.46 18.48
N ILE A 493 -28.03 -2.84 17.22
CA ILE A 493 -29.04 -3.47 16.35
C ILE A 493 -29.53 -4.79 16.95
N ASP A 494 -28.64 -5.67 17.38
CA ASP A 494 -29.02 -6.94 17.99
C ASP A 494 -29.82 -6.74 19.29
N ARG A 495 -29.47 -5.73 20.11
CA ARG A 495 -30.26 -5.36 21.30
C ARG A 495 -31.68 -4.90 20.95
N ALA A 496 -31.82 -4.05 19.93
CA ALA A 496 -33.12 -3.55 19.48
C ALA A 496 -33.99 -4.70 18.93
N TRP A 497 -33.43 -5.55 18.08
CA TRP A 497 -34.16 -6.66 17.47
C TRP A 497 -34.65 -7.70 18.48
N LEU A 498 -33.90 -7.94 19.57
CA LEU A 498 -34.36 -8.82 20.66
C LEU A 498 -35.61 -8.28 21.37
N ARG A 499 -35.83 -6.97 21.31
CA ARG A 499 -37.02 -6.30 21.87
C ARG A 499 -38.06 -5.98 20.80
N SER A 500 -37.96 -6.61 19.63
CA SER A 500 -38.82 -6.38 18.46
C SER A 500 -38.86 -4.91 17.99
N LYS A 501 -37.81 -4.14 18.29
CA LYS A 501 -37.66 -2.73 17.88
C LYS A 501 -37.02 -2.61 16.50
N VAL A 502 -37.23 -1.45 15.88
CA VAL A 502 -36.61 -0.99 14.64
C VAL A 502 -35.45 -0.05 14.96
N ILE A 503 -34.32 -0.24 14.27
CA ILE A 503 -33.26 0.78 14.22
C ILE A 503 -33.45 1.63 12.96
N THR A 504 -33.48 2.95 13.11
CA THR A 504 -33.36 3.88 11.98
C THR A 504 -32.00 4.57 12.09
N LEU A 505 -31.20 4.50 11.04
CA LEU A 505 -29.86 5.06 10.97
C LEU A 505 -29.77 6.11 9.87
N VAL A 506 -29.10 7.21 10.16
CA VAL A 506 -28.73 8.26 9.22
C VAL A 506 -27.21 8.39 9.21
N ALA A 507 -26.61 8.24 8.04
CA ALA A 507 -25.18 8.43 7.81
C ALA A 507 -24.95 9.77 7.11
N PHE A 508 -24.07 10.59 7.67
CA PHE A 508 -23.78 11.94 7.19
C PHE A 508 -22.35 12.01 6.64
N ASP A 509 -22.15 12.82 5.60
CA ASP A 509 -20.83 13.13 5.00
C ASP A 509 -20.59 14.64 5.19
N LEU A 510 -19.51 15.02 5.90
CA LEU A 510 -19.14 16.44 6.06
C LEU A 510 -18.52 16.98 4.76
N THR A 511 -18.99 18.13 4.30
CA THR A 511 -18.38 18.84 3.17
C THR A 511 -17.07 19.47 3.63
N GLY A 512 -15.99 19.21 2.89
CA GLY A 512 -14.70 19.85 3.18
C GLY A 512 -14.09 19.51 4.55
N ALA A 513 -14.48 18.41 5.21
CA ALA A 513 -14.20 18.09 6.62
C ALA A 513 -12.92 18.73 7.24
N PHE A 514 -11.71 18.37 6.79
CA PHE A 514 -10.47 18.95 7.32
C PHE A 514 -10.28 20.42 6.94
N ASN A 515 -10.50 20.76 5.68
CA ASN A 515 -10.23 22.10 5.13
C ASN A 515 -11.27 23.13 5.61
N GLY A 516 -12.45 22.67 6.03
CA GLY A 516 -13.55 23.50 6.52
C GLY A 516 -13.59 23.68 8.03
N VAL A 517 -12.56 23.23 8.76
CA VAL A 517 -12.47 23.47 10.22
C VAL A 517 -12.17 24.95 10.47
N ASN A 518 -13.07 25.62 11.19
CA ASN A 518 -12.86 26.97 11.67
C ASN A 518 -11.93 26.99 12.91
N ASP A 519 -11.01 27.96 12.93
CA ASP A 519 -9.99 28.13 13.97
C ASP A 519 -10.59 28.59 15.31
N SER A 520 -11.49 29.56 15.29
CA SER A 520 -12.16 30.09 16.49
C SER A 520 -13.03 29.03 17.18
N SER A 521 -13.82 28.28 16.39
CA SER A 521 -14.64 27.18 16.92
C SER A 521 -13.77 26.05 17.48
N LEU A 522 -12.66 25.70 16.82
CA LEU A 522 -11.73 24.69 17.34
C LEU A 522 -11.09 25.14 18.66
N ASP A 523 -10.62 26.39 18.74
CA ASP A 523 -10.03 26.92 19.97
C ASP A 523 -11.02 26.91 21.14
N ALA A 524 -12.27 27.31 20.91
CA ALA A 524 -13.32 27.24 21.92
C ALA A 524 -13.50 25.82 22.48
N ARG A 525 -13.39 24.77 21.65
CA ARG A 525 -13.47 23.37 22.10
C ARG A 525 -12.23 22.91 22.83
N LEU A 526 -11.06 23.31 22.36
CA LEU A 526 -9.81 23.03 23.08
C LEU A 526 -9.84 23.67 24.47
N GLN A 527 -10.31 24.92 24.59
CA GLN A 527 -10.47 25.63 25.85
C GLN A 527 -11.48 24.94 26.77
N ALA A 528 -12.66 24.58 26.26
CA ALA A 528 -13.68 23.87 27.03
C ALA A 528 -13.18 22.53 27.59
N LYS A 529 -12.26 21.86 26.88
CA LYS A 529 -11.64 20.59 27.30
C LYS A 529 -10.36 20.78 28.15
N GLY A 530 -10.04 22.00 28.58
CA GLY A 530 -8.88 22.29 29.45
C GLY A 530 -7.52 22.16 28.76
N ILE A 531 -7.46 22.25 27.42
CA ILE A 531 -6.19 22.19 26.69
C ILE A 531 -5.35 23.44 27.03
N PRO A 532 -4.05 23.30 27.35
CA PRO A 532 -3.25 24.40 27.87
C PRO A 532 -3.17 25.58 26.91
N THR A 533 -3.20 26.80 27.43
CA THR A 533 -3.17 28.02 26.61
C THR A 533 -1.93 28.11 25.70
N VAL A 534 -0.77 27.62 26.16
CA VAL A 534 0.46 27.53 25.35
C VAL A 534 0.25 26.68 24.09
N ALA A 535 -0.39 25.52 24.23
CA ALA A 535 -0.70 24.64 23.10
C ALA A 535 -1.72 25.28 22.15
N ARG A 536 -2.75 25.90 22.70
CA ARG A 536 -3.82 26.57 21.93
C ARG A 536 -3.30 27.73 21.09
N ARG A 537 -2.45 28.61 21.66
CA ARG A 537 -1.79 29.71 20.93
C ARG A 537 -0.98 29.19 19.75
N TRP A 538 -0.19 28.14 19.97
CA TRP A 538 0.59 27.51 18.90
C TRP A 538 -0.30 26.86 17.83
N ILE A 539 -1.38 26.16 18.21
CA ILE A 539 -2.34 25.56 17.28
C ILE A 539 -3.03 26.63 16.43
N ARG A 540 -3.41 27.76 17.02
CA ARG A 540 -3.94 28.92 16.28
C ARG A 540 -2.94 29.41 15.24
N SER A 541 -1.69 29.66 15.64
CA SER A 541 -0.64 30.06 14.69
C SER A 541 -0.40 28.99 13.61
N PHE A 542 -0.55 27.70 13.91
CA PHE A 542 -0.45 26.63 12.92
C PHE A 542 -1.54 26.70 11.83
N MET A 543 -2.73 27.20 12.15
CA MET A 543 -3.88 27.31 11.21
C MET A 543 -3.91 28.64 10.44
N GLU A 544 -3.38 29.71 11.01
CA GLU A 544 -3.41 31.06 10.43
C GLU A 544 -2.34 31.31 9.35
N ASN A 545 -2.60 32.28 8.46
CA ASN A 545 -1.65 32.82 7.47
C ASN A 545 -0.96 31.72 6.65
N ARG A 546 -1.76 30.79 6.14
CA ARG A 546 -1.30 29.63 5.36
C ARG A 546 -1.15 30.02 3.90
N TYR A 547 -0.13 29.45 3.26
CA TYR A 547 0.16 29.70 1.85
C TYR A 547 0.22 28.37 1.11
N ALA A 548 -0.33 28.32 -0.10
CA ALA A 548 -0.18 27.15 -0.95
C ALA A 548 -0.16 27.47 -2.43
N GLY A 549 0.55 26.61 -3.17
CA GLY A 549 0.41 26.50 -4.63
C GLY A 549 -0.16 25.13 -4.98
N ILE A 550 -0.93 25.04 -6.06
CA ILE A 550 -1.50 23.78 -6.55
C ILE A 550 -0.69 23.23 -7.72
N SER A 551 -0.55 21.91 -7.80
CA SER A 551 0.18 21.22 -8.84
C SER A 551 -0.55 19.98 -9.32
N PHE A 552 -0.67 19.88 -10.64
CA PHE A 552 -1.21 18.73 -11.35
C PHE A 552 -0.56 18.66 -12.73
N ASP A 553 -0.48 17.44 -13.28
CA ASP A 553 0.15 17.18 -14.57
C ASP A 553 1.61 17.69 -14.58
N ASP A 554 1.91 18.69 -15.40
CA ASP A 554 3.13 19.48 -15.48
C ASP A 554 2.90 20.96 -15.12
N PHE A 555 1.69 21.31 -14.72
CA PHE A 555 1.30 22.66 -14.33
C PHE A 555 1.47 22.89 -12.82
N GLN A 556 1.87 24.11 -12.47
CA GLN A 556 2.04 24.53 -11.10
C GLN A 556 1.76 26.02 -10.99
N THR A 557 0.92 26.40 -10.02
CA THR A 557 0.73 27.81 -9.70
C THR A 557 1.87 28.34 -8.83
N GLU A 558 1.98 29.66 -8.77
CA GLU A 558 2.68 30.33 -7.68
C GLU A 558 2.03 30.03 -6.33
N ILE A 559 2.77 30.31 -5.26
CA ILE A 559 2.27 30.18 -3.91
C ILE A 559 1.55 31.46 -3.54
N SER A 560 0.28 31.34 -3.18
CA SER A 560 -0.55 32.45 -2.74
C SER A 560 -1.12 32.17 -1.34
N PRO A 561 -1.60 33.22 -0.64
CA PRO A 561 -2.37 33.04 0.58
C PRO A 561 -3.59 32.13 0.34
N LEU A 562 -3.84 31.23 1.29
CA LEU A 562 -5.10 30.48 1.38
C LEU A 562 -5.98 31.19 2.40
N GLU A 563 -7.06 31.82 1.94
CA GLU A 563 -8.01 32.53 2.82
C GLU A 563 -8.55 31.62 3.93
N HIS A 564 -8.92 30.37 3.58
CA HIS A 564 -9.48 29.39 4.52
C HIS A 564 -8.75 28.05 4.38
N ALA A 565 -7.63 27.90 5.07
CA ALA A 565 -6.81 26.69 4.96
C ALA A 565 -7.31 25.51 5.80
N GLY A 566 -8.05 25.78 6.88
CA GLY A 566 -8.49 24.79 7.86
C GLY A 566 -7.32 23.92 8.37
N LEU A 567 -7.58 22.62 8.55
CA LEU A 567 -6.56 21.65 8.93
C LEU A 567 -5.87 21.05 7.70
N ALA A 568 -4.54 21.17 7.63
CA ALA A 568 -3.77 20.68 6.49
C ALA A 568 -3.86 19.14 6.32
N GLN A 569 -4.29 18.68 5.13
CA GLN A 569 -4.35 17.25 4.81
C GLN A 569 -2.96 16.66 4.59
N GLY A 570 -2.56 15.74 5.47
CA GLY A 570 -1.23 15.11 5.48
C GLY A 570 -0.36 15.50 6.67
N SER A 571 -0.82 16.44 7.50
CA SER A 571 -0.27 16.72 8.83
C SER A 571 -0.61 15.58 9.81
N PRO A 572 0.33 15.14 10.66
CA PRO A 572 0.05 14.22 11.77
C PRO A 572 -0.80 14.84 12.88
N LEU A 573 -0.93 16.16 12.96
CA LEU A 573 -1.69 16.87 13.98
C LEU A 573 -3.19 16.98 13.64
N SER A 574 -3.51 17.16 12.36
CA SER A 574 -4.90 17.36 11.89
C SER A 574 -5.91 16.31 12.38
N PRO A 575 -5.63 14.99 12.40
CA PRO A 575 -6.62 13.99 12.81
C PRO A 575 -7.09 14.15 14.26
N ILE A 576 -6.20 14.45 15.20
CA ILE A 576 -6.57 14.61 16.62
C ILE A 576 -7.30 15.94 16.84
N LEU A 577 -6.90 17.02 16.16
CA LEU A 577 -7.60 18.30 16.18
C LEU A 577 -9.02 18.18 15.62
N PHE A 578 -9.20 17.45 14.51
CA PHE A 578 -10.52 17.16 13.97
C PHE A 578 -11.38 16.35 14.96
N GLY A 579 -10.77 15.43 15.71
CA GLY A 579 -11.43 14.70 16.79
C GLY A 579 -11.99 15.61 17.88
N PHE A 580 -11.24 16.64 18.28
CA PHE A 580 -11.71 17.68 19.23
C PHE A 580 -12.80 18.55 18.63
N PHE A 581 -12.61 19.03 17.39
CA PHE A 581 -13.60 19.84 16.68
C PHE A 581 -14.96 19.15 16.57
N ASN A 582 -14.95 17.87 16.18
CA ASN A 582 -16.16 17.09 15.97
C ASN A 582 -16.70 16.44 17.26
N SER A 583 -16.11 16.72 18.43
CA SER A 583 -16.44 16.00 19.66
C SER A 583 -17.90 16.19 20.09
N ASP A 584 -18.41 17.43 20.13
CA ASP A 584 -19.78 17.72 20.56
C ASP A 584 -20.87 17.14 19.64
N LEU A 585 -20.57 16.95 18.35
CA LEU A 585 -21.50 16.32 17.42
C LEU A 585 -21.73 14.85 17.82
N VAL A 586 -20.63 14.18 18.17
CA VAL A 586 -20.55 12.74 18.46
C VAL A 586 -20.92 12.43 19.90
N ASP A 587 -20.77 13.39 20.81
CA ASP A 587 -21.01 13.23 22.25
C ASP A 587 -22.51 12.99 22.54
N GLN A 588 -22.91 11.72 22.40
CA GLN A 588 -24.26 11.23 22.56
C GLN A 588 -24.19 9.87 23.25
N PRO A 589 -25.01 9.62 24.29
CA PRO A 589 -25.02 8.33 24.96
C PRO A 589 -25.45 7.23 23.99
N VAL A 590 -24.74 6.10 24.04
CA VAL A 590 -25.18 4.87 23.38
C VAL A 590 -25.98 4.04 24.36
N ASP A 591 -27.29 4.05 24.19
CA ASP A 591 -28.23 3.41 25.10
C ASP A 591 -29.23 2.50 24.35
N HIS A 592 -30.41 2.31 24.94
CA HIS A 592 -31.47 1.47 24.39
C HIS A 592 -32.48 2.25 23.51
N HIS A 593 -32.31 3.55 23.38
CA HIS A 593 -33.06 4.48 22.53
C HIS A 593 -32.25 4.92 21.31
N GLY A 594 -30.93 4.78 21.31
CA GLY A 594 -30.09 5.06 20.15
C GLY A 594 -28.62 5.22 20.49
N GLY A 595 -27.88 5.80 19.56
CA GLY A 595 -26.51 6.26 19.76
C GLY A 595 -25.97 6.98 18.55
N ALA A 596 -24.73 7.47 18.65
CA ALA A 596 -23.98 8.02 17.54
C ALA A 596 -22.55 7.49 17.55
N SER A 597 -21.91 7.47 16.40
CA SER A 597 -20.49 7.12 16.28
C SER A 597 -19.87 7.85 15.10
N ALA A 598 -18.57 8.10 15.21
CA ALA A 598 -17.79 8.69 14.14
C ALA A 598 -16.46 7.97 13.93
N PHE A 599 -15.97 8.04 12.71
CA PHE A 599 -14.60 7.74 12.36
C PHE A 599 -14.04 8.87 11.51
N ILE A 600 -13.37 9.83 12.15
CA ILE A 600 -12.98 11.10 11.50
C ILE A 600 -14.27 11.76 10.97
N ASP A 601 -14.41 11.92 9.66
CA ASP A 601 -15.49 12.61 8.95
C ASP A 601 -16.74 11.75 8.74
N ASP A 602 -16.61 10.41 8.80
CA ASP A 602 -17.74 9.50 8.70
C ASP A 602 -18.55 9.52 10.01
N TYR A 603 -19.63 10.30 10.07
CA TYR A 603 -20.54 10.37 11.23
C TYR A 603 -21.86 9.66 10.95
N PHE A 604 -22.35 8.85 11.88
CA PHE A 604 -23.67 8.23 11.78
C PHE A 604 -24.41 8.21 13.11
N ARG A 605 -25.71 8.51 13.04
CA ARG A 605 -26.67 8.58 14.15
C ARG A 605 -27.71 7.50 13.96
N TRP A 606 -28.11 6.82 15.03
CA TRP A 606 -29.22 5.88 14.98
C TRP A 606 -30.16 6.00 16.17
N ARG A 607 -31.46 5.78 15.94
CA ARG A 607 -32.51 5.68 16.96
C ARG A 607 -33.11 4.27 16.97
N ALA A 608 -33.56 3.84 18.15
CA ALA A 608 -34.15 2.55 18.44
C ALA A 608 -35.56 2.72 19.04
N GLY A 609 -36.58 2.26 18.33
CA GLY A 609 -37.99 2.50 18.68
C GLY A 609 -38.90 1.38 18.20
N GLN A 610 -40.20 1.47 18.52
CA GLN A 610 -41.17 0.43 18.16
C GLN A 610 -41.51 0.43 16.66
N SER A 611 -41.34 1.56 15.98
CA SER A 611 -41.58 1.72 14.55
C SER A 611 -40.55 2.64 13.91
N ALA A 612 -40.36 2.49 12.60
CA ALA A 612 -39.59 3.40 11.77
C ALA A 612 -40.17 4.83 11.82
N GLU A 613 -41.51 4.96 11.85
CA GLU A 613 -42.22 6.24 11.94
C GLU A 613 -41.85 7.01 13.22
N ASP A 614 -41.87 6.35 14.39
CA ASP A 614 -41.50 6.98 15.67
C ASP A 614 -40.04 7.43 15.68
N ASN A 615 -39.16 6.60 15.12
CA ASN A 615 -37.75 6.95 14.99
C ASN A 615 -37.53 8.12 14.04
N ILE A 616 -38.21 8.16 12.89
CA ILE A 616 -38.13 9.25 11.92
C ILE A 616 -38.59 10.55 12.55
N ARG A 617 -39.73 10.53 13.26
CA ARG A 617 -40.25 11.70 13.95
C ARG A 617 -39.22 12.26 14.92
N LYS A 618 -38.63 11.43 15.78
CA LYS A 618 -37.56 11.84 16.72
C LYS A 618 -36.30 12.33 16.01
N ILE A 619 -35.90 11.69 14.92
CA ILE A 619 -34.75 12.15 14.12
C ILE A 619 -35.05 13.56 13.58
N GLN A 620 -36.23 13.77 13.02
CA GLN A 620 -36.64 15.05 12.43
C GLN A 620 -36.83 16.17 13.46
N GLU A 621 -37.42 15.85 14.62
CA GLU A 621 -37.77 16.83 15.67
C GLU A 621 -36.61 17.12 16.63
N GLU A 622 -35.72 16.15 16.88
CA GLU A 622 -34.64 16.29 17.87
C GLU A 622 -33.25 16.26 17.24
N ASP A 623 -32.94 15.23 16.43
CA ASP A 623 -31.57 15.00 15.97
C ASP A 623 -31.15 15.97 14.85
N ILE A 624 -32.00 16.23 13.86
CA ILE A 624 -31.71 17.17 12.77
C ILE A 624 -31.51 18.60 13.29
N PRO A 625 -32.40 19.18 14.12
CA PRO A 625 -32.18 20.52 14.67
C PRO A 625 -30.88 20.65 15.47
N ARG A 626 -30.52 19.61 16.25
CA ARG A 626 -29.24 19.59 16.97
C ARG A 626 -28.04 19.59 16.03
N ILE A 627 -28.10 18.79 14.96
CA ILE A 627 -27.03 18.68 13.96
C ILE A 627 -26.90 19.99 13.17
N GLU A 628 -28.01 20.62 12.78
CA GLU A 628 -28.03 21.92 12.11
C GLU A 628 -27.53 23.05 13.03
N ALA A 629 -27.88 23.02 14.32
CA ALA A 629 -27.33 23.95 15.32
C ALA A 629 -25.82 23.79 15.48
N TRP A 630 -25.32 22.55 15.55
CA TRP A 630 -23.87 22.29 15.57
C TRP A 630 -23.17 22.79 14.28
N ALA A 631 -23.80 22.58 13.11
CA ALA A 631 -23.29 23.04 11.83
C ALA A 631 -23.18 24.58 11.79
N ARG A 632 -24.26 25.30 12.15
CA ARG A 632 -24.26 26.78 12.24
C ARG A 632 -23.20 27.30 13.20
N ARG A 633 -23.11 26.71 14.39
CA ARG A 633 -22.15 27.11 15.42
C ARG A 633 -20.69 26.94 14.99
N THR A 634 -20.39 25.92 14.20
CA THR A 634 -19.01 25.61 13.78
C THR A 634 -18.65 26.13 12.39
N GLY A 635 -19.61 26.72 11.67
CA GLY A 635 -19.48 27.05 10.25
C GLY A 635 -19.50 25.82 9.32
N SER A 636 -19.69 24.61 9.86
CA SER A 636 -19.65 23.35 9.11
C SER A 636 -20.86 23.15 8.20
N SER A 637 -20.74 22.29 7.19
CA SER A 637 -21.86 21.88 6.34
C SER A 637 -21.85 20.38 6.01
N PHE A 638 -23.04 19.81 5.83
CA PHE A 638 -23.22 18.41 5.47
C PHE A 638 -23.59 18.27 3.99
N ASN A 639 -23.04 17.24 3.34
CA ASN A 639 -23.41 16.88 1.99
C ASN A 639 -24.73 16.10 1.98
N VAL A 640 -25.84 16.82 1.86
CA VAL A 640 -27.19 16.25 1.90
C VAL A 640 -27.41 15.20 0.80
N LYS A 641 -26.79 15.37 -0.38
CA LYS A 641 -26.89 14.41 -1.51
C LYS A 641 -26.23 13.06 -1.21
N LYS A 642 -25.26 13.03 -0.29
CA LYS A 642 -24.59 11.80 0.15
C LYS A 642 -25.11 11.26 1.48
N THR A 643 -26.04 11.96 2.11
CA THR A 643 -26.63 11.51 3.36
C THR A 643 -27.53 10.31 3.08
N GLU A 644 -27.32 9.21 3.79
CA GLU A 644 -28.04 7.96 3.58
C GLU A 644 -28.91 7.63 4.80
N LEU A 645 -30.21 7.37 4.58
CA LEU A 645 -31.17 6.93 5.59
C LEU A 645 -31.46 5.44 5.40
N ILE A 646 -31.49 4.63 6.47
CA ILE A 646 -31.87 3.21 6.40
C ILE A 646 -32.65 2.75 7.63
N HIS A 647 -33.61 1.85 7.43
CA HIS A 647 -34.27 1.11 8.50
C HIS A 647 -33.70 -0.30 8.61
N LEU A 648 -33.01 -0.60 9.71
CA LEU A 648 -32.44 -1.91 10.01
C LEU A 648 -33.46 -2.71 10.82
N THR A 649 -34.22 -3.56 10.13
CA THR A 649 -35.31 -4.38 10.67
C THR A 649 -35.65 -5.55 9.77
N ARG A 650 -36.16 -6.64 10.36
CA ARG A 650 -36.72 -7.79 9.63
C ARG A 650 -38.20 -7.64 9.29
N SER A 651 -38.84 -6.57 9.77
CA SER A 651 -40.24 -6.28 9.49
C SER A 651 -40.36 -5.59 8.14
N LYS A 652 -40.77 -6.33 7.10
CA LYS A 652 -40.87 -5.79 5.73
C LYS A 652 -41.74 -4.54 5.61
N ARG A 653 -42.82 -4.45 6.41
CA ARG A 653 -43.72 -3.30 6.46
C ARG A 653 -43.04 -1.99 6.90
N GLN A 654 -41.84 -2.05 7.46
CA GLN A 654 -41.11 -0.89 7.99
C GLN A 654 -40.02 -0.37 7.04
N HIS A 655 -39.68 -1.10 5.96
CA HIS A 655 -38.48 -0.83 5.16
C HIS A 655 -38.51 0.49 4.36
N GLY A 656 -39.68 0.93 3.91
CA GLY A 656 -39.85 2.17 3.14
C GLY A 656 -40.73 3.20 3.83
N VAL A 657 -40.85 3.12 5.14
CA VAL A 657 -41.74 3.99 5.92
C VAL A 657 -41.08 5.35 6.13
N GLY A 658 -41.85 6.42 5.88
CA GLY A 658 -41.46 7.79 6.15
C GLY A 658 -40.27 8.32 5.33
N GLN A 659 -39.83 9.52 5.70
CA GLN A 659 -38.71 10.24 5.11
C GLN A 659 -38.22 11.30 6.11
N ILE A 660 -36.99 11.79 5.94
CA ILE A 660 -36.49 12.96 6.68
C ILE A 660 -36.23 14.10 5.70
N THR A 661 -36.33 15.33 6.18
CA THR A 661 -36.03 16.55 5.44
C THR A 661 -34.87 17.27 6.12
N ILE A 662 -33.81 17.55 5.36
CA ILE A 662 -32.64 18.30 5.81
C ILE A 662 -32.39 19.43 4.83
N ASN A 663 -32.34 20.68 5.29
CA ASN A 663 -32.18 21.86 4.43
C ASN A 663 -33.13 21.86 3.20
N GLY A 664 -34.40 21.51 3.42
CA GLY A 664 -35.42 21.42 2.36
C GLY A 664 -35.31 20.22 1.40
N THR A 665 -34.27 19.40 1.51
CA THR A 665 -34.09 18.20 0.69
C THR A 665 -34.66 16.98 1.39
N VAL A 666 -35.49 16.22 0.68
CA VAL A 666 -36.10 14.98 1.19
C VAL A 666 -35.18 13.79 0.98
N ILE A 667 -34.91 13.05 2.06
CA ILE A 667 -34.11 11.83 2.06
C ILE A 667 -35.02 10.65 2.40
N LYS A 668 -35.12 9.71 1.47
CA LYS A 668 -35.91 8.48 1.63
C LYS A 668 -35.04 7.31 2.10
N PRO A 669 -35.62 6.32 2.81
CA PRO A 669 -34.88 5.14 3.24
C PRO A 669 -34.34 4.33 2.05
N SER A 670 -33.08 3.94 2.12
CA SER A 670 -32.41 3.05 1.16
C SER A 670 -32.43 1.60 1.66
N ASP A 671 -32.25 0.67 0.72
CA ASP A 671 -32.14 -0.76 1.06
C ASP A 671 -30.77 -1.14 1.63
N THR A 672 -29.75 -0.35 1.32
CA THR A 672 -28.37 -0.55 1.75
C THR A 672 -27.69 0.76 2.07
N VAL A 673 -26.82 0.76 3.09
CA VAL A 673 -25.93 1.88 3.42
C VAL A 673 -24.49 1.37 3.54
N LYS A 674 -23.51 2.16 3.09
CA LYS A 674 -22.09 1.78 3.20
C LYS A 674 -21.42 2.53 4.35
N LEU A 675 -21.09 1.81 5.42
CA LEU A 675 -20.44 2.36 6.61
C LEU A 675 -19.04 1.77 6.78
N LEU A 676 -18.02 2.63 6.85
CA LEU A 676 -16.63 2.25 7.14
C LEU A 676 -16.11 1.06 6.29
N GLY A 677 -16.56 0.97 5.03
CA GLY A 677 -16.18 -0.09 4.10
C GLY A 677 -17.03 -1.38 4.14
N VAL A 678 -18.07 -1.45 4.97
CA VAL A 678 -19.05 -2.55 5.02
C VAL A 678 -20.41 -2.07 4.52
N ILE A 679 -21.06 -2.88 3.68
CA ILE A 679 -22.42 -2.58 3.18
C ILE A 679 -23.44 -3.25 4.10
N PHE A 680 -24.22 -2.47 4.82
CA PHE A 680 -25.33 -2.93 5.64
C PHE A 680 -26.58 -2.96 4.77
N ASP A 681 -27.24 -4.11 4.68
CA ASP A 681 -28.60 -4.20 4.16
C ASP A 681 -29.63 -4.12 5.29
N LYS A 682 -30.84 -3.67 4.96
CA LYS A 682 -31.96 -3.49 5.90
C LYS A 682 -32.29 -4.70 6.79
N GLU A 683 -31.94 -5.93 6.38
CA GLU A 683 -32.19 -7.17 7.14
C GLU A 683 -30.91 -7.82 7.72
N MET A 684 -29.74 -7.18 7.56
CA MET A 684 -28.40 -7.71 7.88
C MET A 684 -28.18 -9.14 7.34
N ARG A 685 -28.47 -9.35 6.05
CA ARG A 685 -28.18 -10.58 5.31
C ARG A 685 -26.81 -10.59 4.67
N TRP A 686 -26.18 -9.42 4.47
CA TRP A 686 -24.82 -9.22 3.97
C TRP A 686 -24.55 -9.69 2.53
N LYS A 687 -25.60 -9.95 1.75
CA LYS A 687 -25.49 -10.44 0.36
C LYS A 687 -24.68 -9.48 -0.52
N GLU A 688 -25.08 -8.20 -0.54
CA GLU A 688 -24.45 -7.15 -1.34
C GLU A 688 -22.98 -6.95 -0.95
N HIS A 689 -22.70 -6.90 0.37
CA HIS A 689 -21.35 -6.78 0.92
C HIS A 689 -20.44 -7.92 0.45
N VAL A 690 -20.89 -9.16 0.60
CA VAL A 690 -20.11 -10.35 0.20
C VAL A 690 -19.91 -10.38 -1.31
N GLN A 691 -20.92 -10.04 -2.12
CA GLN A 691 -20.78 -9.97 -3.58
C GLN A 691 -19.74 -8.93 -4.01
N GLN A 692 -19.76 -7.75 -3.40
CA GLN A 692 -18.79 -6.70 -3.68
C GLN A 692 -17.36 -7.08 -3.23
N ALA A 693 -17.23 -7.74 -2.07
CA ALA A 693 -15.95 -8.28 -1.60
C ALA A 693 -15.40 -9.34 -2.57
N VAL A 694 -16.24 -10.28 -3.02
CA VAL A 694 -15.88 -11.30 -4.03
C VAL A 694 -15.44 -10.65 -5.34
N LYS A 695 -16.20 -9.66 -5.84
CA LYS A 695 -15.87 -8.94 -7.08
C LYS A 695 -14.50 -8.29 -7.01
N ARG A 696 -14.25 -7.51 -5.95
CA ARG A 696 -12.96 -6.81 -5.75
C ARG A 696 -11.81 -7.80 -5.55
N ALA A 697 -11.99 -8.82 -4.73
CA ALA A 697 -10.98 -9.83 -4.48
C ALA A 697 -10.67 -10.65 -5.75
N THR A 698 -11.66 -10.94 -6.58
CA THR A 698 -11.50 -11.63 -7.87
C THR A 698 -10.71 -10.78 -8.86
N GLN A 699 -10.99 -9.48 -8.97
CA GLN A 699 -10.23 -8.56 -9.81
C GLN A 699 -8.75 -8.54 -9.42
N VAL A 700 -8.45 -8.42 -8.12
CA VAL A 700 -7.06 -8.48 -7.62
C VAL A 700 -6.44 -9.84 -7.94
N ASN A 701 -7.16 -10.95 -7.69
CA ASN A 701 -6.67 -12.30 -7.96
C ASN A 701 -6.41 -12.55 -9.47
N ILE A 702 -7.20 -11.97 -10.37
CA ILE A 702 -6.96 -11.99 -11.82
C ILE A 702 -5.69 -11.20 -12.15
N ALA A 703 -5.51 -10.01 -11.58
CA ALA A 703 -4.32 -9.19 -11.78
C ALA A 703 -3.04 -9.92 -11.29
N LEU A 704 -3.12 -10.68 -10.20
CA LEU A 704 -2.01 -11.54 -9.75
C LEU A 704 -1.66 -12.64 -10.77
N GLY A 705 -2.58 -13.00 -11.66
CA GLY A 705 -2.33 -13.93 -12.77
C GLY A 705 -1.32 -13.42 -13.81
N GLY A 706 -0.99 -12.12 -13.82
CA GLY A 706 0.10 -11.57 -14.64
C GLY A 706 1.50 -11.87 -14.09
N LEU A 707 1.62 -12.25 -12.81
CA LEU A 707 2.87 -12.58 -12.14
C LEU A 707 3.23 -14.07 -12.33
N ARG A 708 3.25 -14.50 -13.60
CA ARG A 708 3.32 -15.92 -14.00
C ARG A 708 4.61 -16.63 -13.60
N HIS A 709 5.66 -15.92 -13.18
CA HIS A 709 6.96 -16.51 -12.81
C HIS A 709 7.22 -16.54 -11.31
N LEU A 710 6.35 -15.97 -10.48
CA LEU A 710 6.53 -16.04 -9.03
C LEU A 710 6.45 -17.49 -8.53
N ARG A 711 7.32 -17.81 -7.57
CA ARG A 711 7.34 -19.10 -6.86
C ARG A 711 6.05 -19.25 -6.04
N PRO A 712 5.62 -20.50 -5.74
CA PRO A 712 4.42 -20.73 -4.93
C PRO A 712 4.42 -19.98 -3.60
N GLU A 713 5.57 -19.86 -2.92
CA GLU A 713 5.67 -19.08 -1.68
C GLU A 713 5.37 -17.60 -1.88
N GLN A 714 5.99 -16.97 -2.88
CA GLN A 714 5.77 -15.56 -3.20
C GLN A 714 4.31 -15.31 -3.63
N MET A 715 3.74 -16.19 -4.46
CA MET A 715 2.32 -16.10 -4.84
C MET A 715 1.39 -16.24 -3.65
N ARG A 716 1.69 -17.15 -2.71
CA ARG A 716 0.92 -17.33 -1.46
C ARG A 716 1.03 -16.09 -0.57
N GLN A 717 2.22 -15.52 -0.41
CA GLN A 717 2.43 -14.27 0.33
C GLN A 717 1.62 -13.13 -0.26
N ILE A 718 1.66 -12.92 -1.59
CA ILE A 718 0.88 -11.86 -2.24
C ILE A 718 -0.63 -12.13 -2.12
N TYR A 719 -1.08 -13.37 -2.25
CA TYR A 719 -2.48 -13.74 -2.01
C TYR A 719 -2.93 -13.35 -0.60
N GLN A 720 -2.14 -13.72 0.43
CA GLN A 720 -2.41 -13.41 1.83
C GLN A 720 -2.35 -11.90 2.12
N ALA A 721 -1.50 -11.14 1.41
CA ALA A 721 -1.33 -9.71 1.60
C ALA A 721 -2.34 -8.83 0.83
N CYS A 722 -2.82 -9.30 -0.34
CA CYS A 722 -3.62 -8.48 -1.26
C CYS A 722 -5.08 -8.95 -1.42
N VAL A 723 -5.34 -10.26 -1.32
CA VAL A 723 -6.67 -10.83 -1.58
C VAL A 723 -7.39 -11.15 -0.27
N THR A 724 -6.72 -11.83 0.66
CA THR A 724 -7.30 -12.19 1.96
C THR A 724 -7.83 -10.98 2.75
N PRO A 725 -7.15 -9.82 2.83
CA PRO A 725 -7.66 -8.69 3.59
C PRO A 725 -8.95 -8.09 3.02
N ILE A 726 -9.18 -8.22 1.70
CA ILE A 726 -10.44 -7.77 1.05
C ILE A 726 -11.59 -8.69 1.46
N VAL A 727 -11.35 -10.00 1.47
CA VAL A 727 -12.36 -11.01 1.82
C VAL A 727 -12.70 -10.99 3.30
N ASP A 728 -11.73 -10.71 4.17
CA ASP A 728 -11.86 -10.89 5.62
C ASP A 728 -12.22 -9.62 6.36
N TYR A 729 -12.21 -8.48 5.68
CA TYR A 729 -12.45 -7.19 6.31
C TYR A 729 -13.78 -7.18 7.07
N ALA A 730 -13.71 -6.79 8.35
CA ALA A 730 -14.83 -6.70 9.27
C ALA A 730 -15.67 -8.00 9.41
N SER A 731 -15.10 -9.18 9.14
CA SER A 731 -15.87 -10.44 9.12
C SER A 731 -16.55 -10.78 10.45
N THR A 732 -16.09 -10.24 11.58
CA THR A 732 -16.77 -10.45 12.87
C THR A 732 -18.10 -9.74 12.98
N VAL A 733 -18.38 -8.79 12.09
CA VAL A 733 -19.64 -8.06 12.03
C VAL A 733 -20.67 -8.84 11.21
N TRP A 734 -20.27 -9.44 10.09
CA TRP A 734 -21.20 -9.97 9.08
C TRP A 734 -21.17 -11.50 8.90
N HIS A 735 -20.08 -12.19 9.24
CA HIS A 735 -19.94 -13.63 9.02
C HIS A 735 -20.28 -14.45 10.27
N ASN A 736 -21.27 -15.36 10.15
CA ASN A 736 -21.59 -16.30 11.23
C ASN A 736 -20.73 -17.57 11.14
N PRO A 737 -19.83 -17.85 12.11
CA PRO A 737 -18.88 -18.96 12.05
C PRO A 737 -19.53 -20.35 12.18
N LEU A 738 -20.80 -20.44 12.61
CA LEU A 738 -21.50 -21.70 12.84
C LEU A 738 -22.50 -22.08 11.75
N LYS A 739 -23.04 -21.09 11.00
CA LYS A 739 -24.20 -21.32 10.11
C LYS A 739 -24.09 -20.76 8.69
N ASP A 740 -23.06 -20.00 8.37
CA ASP A 740 -23.00 -19.23 7.11
C ASP A 740 -22.49 -20.05 5.90
N LYS A 741 -23.25 -21.05 5.47
CA LYS A 741 -22.86 -21.90 4.32
C LYS A 741 -22.89 -21.15 2.98
N ILE A 742 -23.80 -20.17 2.83
CA ILE A 742 -24.06 -19.49 1.55
C ILE A 742 -22.89 -18.56 1.18
N HIS A 743 -22.49 -17.66 2.09
CA HIS A 743 -21.37 -16.77 1.82
C HIS A 743 -20.04 -17.53 1.72
N LEU A 744 -19.85 -18.58 2.53
CA LEU A 744 -18.65 -19.40 2.44
C LEU A 744 -18.49 -20.06 1.06
N ARG A 745 -19.58 -20.45 0.40
CA ARG A 745 -19.53 -21.02 -0.95
C ARG A 745 -19.00 -20.00 -1.96
N THR A 746 -19.46 -18.75 -1.92
CA THR A 746 -19.02 -17.70 -2.85
C THR A 746 -17.58 -17.27 -2.56
N LEU A 747 -17.25 -17.04 -1.29
CA LEU A 747 -15.89 -16.69 -0.86
C LEU A 747 -14.87 -17.79 -1.19
N GLY A 748 -15.27 -19.05 -1.07
CA GLY A 748 -14.45 -20.21 -1.42
C GLY A 748 -14.00 -20.25 -2.89
N THR A 749 -14.78 -19.67 -3.82
CA THR A 749 -14.41 -19.60 -5.24
C THR A 749 -13.19 -18.71 -5.48
N VAL A 750 -13.08 -17.60 -4.73
CA VAL A 750 -11.94 -16.68 -4.77
C VAL A 750 -10.67 -17.38 -4.30
N GLN A 751 -10.74 -18.05 -3.13
CA GLN A 751 -9.63 -18.83 -2.59
C GLN A 751 -9.22 -19.94 -3.54
N ARG A 752 -10.17 -20.75 -4.04
CA ARG A 752 -9.89 -21.83 -5.00
C ARG A 752 -9.09 -21.34 -6.21
N THR A 753 -9.47 -20.21 -6.79
CA THR A 753 -8.80 -19.69 -7.99
C THR A 753 -7.38 -19.21 -7.66
N ALA A 754 -7.14 -18.65 -6.47
CA ALA A 754 -5.80 -18.32 -6.00
C ALA A 754 -4.94 -19.58 -5.77
N LEU A 755 -5.49 -20.61 -5.14
CA LEU A 755 -4.77 -21.87 -4.86
C LEU A 755 -4.34 -22.60 -6.13
N ILE A 756 -5.23 -22.64 -7.14
CA ILE A 756 -4.90 -23.16 -8.47
C ILE A 756 -3.70 -22.40 -9.05
N ARG A 757 -3.62 -21.09 -8.88
CA ARG A 757 -2.49 -20.29 -9.36
C ARG A 757 -1.21 -20.53 -8.56
N ILE A 758 -1.30 -20.59 -7.24
CA ILE A 758 -0.17 -20.84 -6.32
C ILE A 758 0.51 -22.16 -6.67
N LEU A 759 -0.27 -23.22 -6.84
CA LEU A 759 0.24 -24.58 -7.10
C LEU A 759 0.38 -24.91 -8.59
N SER A 760 -0.03 -23.98 -9.46
CA SER A 760 -0.24 -24.21 -10.90
C SER A 760 -1.16 -25.41 -11.22
N ALA A 761 -2.05 -25.78 -10.29
CA ALA A 761 -2.81 -27.03 -10.33
C ALA A 761 -3.83 -27.15 -11.49
N PHE A 762 -4.31 -28.38 -11.71
CA PHE A 762 -5.45 -28.63 -12.59
C PHE A 762 -6.75 -28.09 -11.99
N LYS A 763 -7.66 -27.60 -12.85
CA LYS A 763 -8.99 -27.14 -12.44
C LYS A 763 -9.87 -28.25 -11.85
N THR A 764 -9.53 -29.52 -12.11
CA THR A 764 -10.24 -30.70 -11.60
C THR A 764 -9.80 -31.10 -10.19
N ALA A 765 -8.67 -30.57 -9.69
CA ALA A 765 -8.21 -30.85 -8.33
C ALA A 765 -9.18 -30.28 -7.28
N SER A 766 -9.52 -31.08 -6.26
CA SER A 766 -10.47 -30.65 -5.21
C SER A 766 -9.92 -29.48 -4.38
N THR A 767 -10.79 -28.56 -3.94
CA THR A 767 -10.35 -27.39 -3.14
C THR A 767 -9.64 -27.81 -1.86
N ALA A 768 -10.14 -28.85 -1.18
CA ALA A 768 -9.52 -29.38 0.03
C ALA A 768 -8.07 -29.86 -0.21
N ALA A 769 -7.81 -30.54 -1.34
CA ALA A 769 -6.44 -30.95 -1.68
C ALA A 769 -5.54 -29.73 -1.95
N LEU A 770 -6.06 -28.71 -2.64
CA LEU A 770 -5.32 -27.48 -2.92
C LEU A 770 -4.99 -26.68 -1.65
N GLU A 771 -5.91 -26.61 -0.69
CA GLU A 771 -5.72 -25.94 0.60
C GLU A 771 -4.58 -26.58 1.39
N VAL A 772 -4.58 -27.92 1.44
CA VAL A 772 -3.59 -28.72 2.14
C VAL A 772 -2.20 -28.63 1.49
N GLU A 773 -2.13 -28.73 0.16
CA GLU A 773 -0.85 -28.66 -0.58
C GLU A 773 -0.24 -27.26 -0.54
N ALA A 774 -1.05 -26.21 -0.69
CA ALA A 774 -0.57 -24.83 -0.59
C ALA A 774 -0.22 -24.41 0.85
N TYR A 775 -0.65 -25.21 1.83
CA TYR A 775 -0.68 -24.87 3.26
C TYR A 775 -1.42 -23.54 3.52
N VAL A 776 -2.65 -23.47 3.02
CA VAL A 776 -3.55 -22.33 3.17
C VAL A 776 -4.82 -22.79 3.86
N LEU A 777 -5.11 -22.18 5.01
CA LEU A 777 -6.28 -22.52 5.82
C LEU A 777 -7.59 -22.36 5.02
N PRO A 778 -8.54 -23.31 5.11
CA PRO A 778 -9.86 -23.18 4.50
C PRO A 778 -10.56 -21.88 4.89
N THR A 779 -11.29 -21.26 3.95
CA THR A 779 -11.92 -19.94 4.17
C THR A 779 -12.74 -19.87 5.46
N ASN A 780 -13.54 -20.90 5.76
CA ASN A 780 -14.36 -20.96 6.96
C ASN A 780 -13.52 -20.97 8.25
N LEU A 781 -12.44 -21.77 8.29
CA LEU A 781 -11.55 -21.83 9.44
C LEU A 781 -10.74 -20.54 9.60
N ARG A 782 -10.36 -19.90 8.50
CA ARG A 782 -9.66 -18.60 8.50
C ARG A 782 -10.54 -17.48 9.05
N LEU A 783 -11.80 -17.39 8.61
CA LEU A 783 -12.76 -16.42 9.14
C LEU A 783 -13.08 -16.70 10.62
N LYS A 784 -13.24 -17.97 11.00
CA LYS A 784 -13.44 -18.38 12.41
C LYS A 784 -12.25 -18.01 13.28
N GLN A 785 -11.03 -18.32 12.85
CA GLN A 785 -9.80 -17.97 13.56
C GLN A 785 -9.68 -16.45 13.76
N ARG A 786 -9.92 -15.67 12.69
CA ARG A 786 -9.92 -14.21 12.77
C ARG A 786 -10.94 -13.72 13.80
N ALA A 787 -12.17 -14.25 13.76
CA ALA A 787 -13.21 -13.85 14.69
C ALA A 787 -12.85 -14.13 16.15
N GLN A 788 -12.27 -15.30 16.42
CA GLN A 788 -11.81 -15.66 17.76
C GLN A 788 -10.66 -14.77 18.24
N ILE A 789 -9.73 -14.41 17.35
CA ILE A 789 -8.64 -13.47 17.68
C ILE A 789 -9.20 -12.06 17.98
N VAL A 790 -10.21 -11.60 17.25
CA VAL A 790 -10.87 -10.32 17.51
C VAL A 790 -11.60 -10.36 18.85
N ALA A 791 -12.37 -11.41 19.14
CA ALA A 791 -13.04 -11.58 20.44
C ALA A 791 -12.05 -11.59 21.61
N ALA A 792 -10.93 -12.30 21.49
CA ALA A 792 -9.86 -12.29 22.49
C ALA A 792 -9.25 -10.90 22.68
N ARG A 793 -9.00 -10.15 21.60
CA ARG A 793 -8.50 -8.76 21.68
C ARG A 793 -9.50 -7.81 22.34
N LEU A 794 -10.80 -7.95 22.08
CA LEU A 794 -11.82 -7.13 22.72
C LEU A 794 -11.87 -7.42 24.23
N SER A 795 -11.68 -8.68 24.62
CA SER A 795 -11.68 -9.11 26.03
C SER A 795 -10.48 -8.55 26.82
N THR A 796 -9.40 -8.15 26.14
CA THR A 796 -8.25 -7.49 26.79
C THR A 796 -8.42 -5.98 26.94
N LEU A 797 -9.46 -5.36 26.39
CA LEU A 797 -9.63 -3.90 26.51
C LEU A 797 -10.08 -3.53 27.93
N PRO A 798 -9.73 -2.33 28.42
CA PRO A 798 -10.25 -1.79 29.68
C PRO A 798 -11.78 -1.80 29.74
N GLU A 799 -12.35 -1.90 30.94
CA GLU A 799 -13.80 -2.02 31.15
C GLU A 799 -14.60 -0.83 30.63
N ASP A 800 -14.01 0.36 30.68
CA ASP A 800 -14.60 1.61 30.18
C ASP A 800 -14.50 1.75 28.65
N HIS A 801 -13.73 0.89 27.97
CA HIS A 801 -13.64 0.93 26.52
C HIS A 801 -14.90 0.33 25.87
N PRO A 802 -15.53 0.96 24.85
CA PRO A 802 -16.80 0.50 24.26
C PRO A 802 -16.73 -0.93 23.68
N GLY A 803 -15.58 -1.31 23.13
CA GLY A 803 -15.31 -2.67 22.67
C GLY A 803 -15.39 -3.75 23.75
N HIS A 804 -15.07 -3.43 25.01
CA HIS A 804 -15.20 -4.34 26.15
C HIS A 804 -16.69 -4.60 26.44
N THR A 805 -17.50 -3.53 26.54
CA THR A 805 -18.96 -3.64 26.71
C THR A 805 -19.62 -4.52 25.64
N VAL A 806 -19.18 -4.39 24.38
CA VAL A 806 -19.68 -5.22 23.28
C VAL A 806 -19.35 -6.69 23.48
N VAL A 807 -18.11 -7.04 23.85
CA VAL A 807 -17.71 -8.45 24.01
C VAL A 807 -18.34 -9.11 25.24
N THR A 808 -18.46 -8.38 26.35
CA THR A 808 -19.10 -8.87 27.59
C THR A 808 -20.57 -9.17 27.38
N ARG A 809 -21.28 -8.28 26.67
CA ARG A 809 -22.67 -8.54 26.29
C ARG A 809 -22.80 -9.66 25.25
N ALA A 810 -21.88 -9.76 24.30
CA ALA A 810 -21.85 -10.87 23.36
C ALA A 810 -21.65 -12.22 24.08
N ALA A 811 -20.83 -12.28 25.13
CA ALA A 811 -20.63 -13.46 25.95
C ALA A 811 -21.93 -13.86 26.67
N THR A 812 -22.62 -12.91 27.28
CA THR A 812 -23.94 -13.14 27.89
C THR A 812 -24.97 -13.64 26.85
N ARG A 813 -24.98 -13.01 25.66
CA ARG A 813 -25.86 -13.40 24.56
C ARG A 813 -25.56 -14.81 24.04
N SER A 814 -24.29 -15.24 24.09
CA SER A 814 -23.84 -16.56 23.61
C SER A 814 -24.44 -17.74 24.38
N ASN A 815 -24.76 -17.53 25.66
CA ASN A 815 -25.42 -18.53 26.52
C ASN A 815 -26.91 -18.73 26.18
N HIS A 816 -27.54 -17.79 25.47
CA HIS A 816 -28.97 -17.83 25.17
C HIS A 816 -29.25 -18.48 23.81
N ILE A 817 -29.76 -19.72 23.82
CA ILE A 817 -30.07 -20.51 22.62
C ILE A 817 -31.50 -20.20 22.13
N GLY A 818 -31.72 -18.96 21.68
CA GLY A 818 -32.99 -18.55 21.04
C GLY A 818 -33.02 -18.76 19.52
N SER A 819 -34.23 -18.79 18.95
CA SER A 819 -34.49 -18.84 17.48
C SER A 819 -34.32 -17.50 16.76
N GLY A 820 -34.07 -16.41 17.51
CA GLY A 820 -33.95 -15.06 16.98
C GLY A 820 -32.70 -14.79 16.13
N PRO A 821 -32.53 -13.54 15.63
CA PRO A 821 -31.33 -13.09 14.94
C PRO A 821 -30.07 -13.41 15.76
N ARG A 822 -29.03 -13.88 15.06
CA ARG A 822 -27.77 -14.30 15.68
C ARG A 822 -26.71 -13.25 15.44
N PHE A 823 -26.30 -12.57 16.51
CA PHE A 823 -25.14 -11.69 16.52
C PHE A 823 -23.86 -12.48 16.25
N PRO A 824 -23.12 -12.22 15.14
CA PRO A 824 -21.95 -13.04 14.77
C PRO A 824 -20.84 -13.11 15.83
N LEU A 825 -20.61 -12.04 16.59
CA LEU A 825 -19.67 -12.06 17.69
C LEU A 825 -20.11 -13.00 18.82
N ALA A 826 -21.41 -13.02 19.17
CA ALA A 826 -21.93 -13.96 20.16
C ALA A 826 -21.78 -15.42 19.69
N GLU A 827 -22.03 -15.69 18.40
CA GLU A 827 -21.83 -17.03 17.81
C GLU A 827 -20.36 -17.44 17.76
N THR A 828 -19.44 -16.47 17.62
CA THR A 828 -18.00 -16.70 17.77
C THR A 828 -17.67 -17.13 19.18
N LEU A 829 -18.20 -16.44 20.20
CA LEU A 829 -17.95 -16.76 21.60
C LEU A 829 -18.45 -18.16 22.00
N ARG A 830 -19.53 -18.67 21.38
CA ARG A 830 -19.97 -20.08 21.54
C ARG A 830 -18.93 -21.11 21.11
N THR A 831 -17.95 -20.70 20.31
CA THR A 831 -16.87 -21.56 19.84
C THR A 831 -15.59 -21.37 20.64
N MET A 832 -15.62 -20.64 21.74
CA MET A 832 -14.47 -20.31 22.59
C MET A 832 -14.71 -20.74 24.04
N ASN A 833 -13.64 -20.81 24.83
CA ASN A 833 -13.73 -21.04 26.27
C ASN A 833 -13.82 -19.67 26.97
N LEU A 834 -14.99 -19.35 27.54
CA LEU A 834 -15.25 -18.06 28.17
C LEU A 834 -14.41 -17.83 29.44
N THR A 835 -14.16 -18.88 30.23
CA THR A 835 -13.32 -18.80 31.43
C THR A 835 -11.89 -18.40 31.09
N ARG A 836 -11.34 -18.93 29.99
CA ARG A 836 -10.02 -18.51 29.49
C ARG A 836 -9.99 -17.05 29.08
N LEU A 837 -11.06 -16.56 28.44
CA LEU A 837 -11.17 -15.16 28.02
C LEU A 837 -11.28 -14.19 29.20
N GLN A 838 -12.02 -14.56 30.24
CA GLN A 838 -12.17 -13.76 31.46
C GLN A 838 -10.87 -13.67 32.27
N ALA A 839 -9.99 -14.66 32.16
CA ALA A 839 -8.69 -14.68 32.85
C ALA A 839 -7.59 -13.90 32.10
N LEU A 840 -7.89 -13.28 30.95
CA LEU A 840 -6.91 -12.56 30.15
C LEU A 840 -6.50 -11.23 30.81
N GLU A 841 -5.27 -10.84 30.53
CA GLU A 841 -4.72 -9.54 30.86
C GLU A 841 -5.52 -8.37 30.25
N THR A 842 -5.52 -7.23 30.95
CA THR A 842 -5.92 -5.94 30.36
C THR A 842 -4.75 -5.31 29.62
N ILE A 843 -4.96 -4.95 28.35
CA ILE A 843 -4.06 -4.19 27.50
C ILE A 843 -4.67 -2.80 27.29
N ASP A 844 -4.12 -1.82 27.99
CA ASP A 844 -4.54 -0.43 27.91
C ASP A 844 -3.97 0.23 26.64
N PRO A 845 -4.82 0.74 25.72
CA PRO A 845 -4.36 1.43 24.53
C PRO A 845 -3.81 2.84 24.80
N THR A 846 -3.99 3.39 26.00
CA THR A 846 -3.53 4.73 26.37
C THR A 846 -2.01 4.84 26.21
N PRO A 847 -1.51 5.84 25.46
CA PRO A 847 -0.07 6.03 25.31
C PRO A 847 0.54 6.52 26.63
N PRO A 848 1.81 6.21 26.94
CA PRO A 848 2.49 6.80 28.09
C PRO A 848 2.74 8.30 27.86
N PRO A 849 2.98 9.10 28.93
CA PRO A 849 3.28 10.52 28.80
C PRO A 849 4.49 10.74 27.86
N PRO A 850 4.35 11.54 26.78
CA PRO A 850 5.41 11.69 25.78
C PRO A 850 6.74 12.20 26.34
N TRP A 851 6.70 13.15 27.29
CA TRP A 851 7.84 13.74 27.99
C TRP A 851 8.42 12.86 29.11
N GLN A 852 7.87 11.65 29.32
CA GLN A 852 8.33 10.78 30.38
C GLN A 852 9.79 10.35 30.19
N THR A 853 10.60 10.60 31.22
CA THR A 853 12.01 10.21 31.27
C THR A 853 12.19 8.69 31.25
N PRO A 854 13.31 8.19 30.70
CA PRO A 854 13.62 6.76 30.73
C PRO A 854 13.69 6.23 32.17
N ALA A 855 13.10 5.05 32.38
CA ALA A 855 13.10 4.36 33.67
C ALA A 855 14.48 3.82 34.05
N PHE A 856 15.28 3.46 33.04
CA PHE A 856 16.64 2.96 33.18
C PHE A 856 17.64 4.02 32.69
N ILE A 857 18.83 4.09 33.28
CA ILE A 857 19.93 4.91 32.75
C ILE A 857 20.30 4.42 31.36
N GLU A 858 20.39 3.10 31.22
CA GLU A 858 20.89 2.45 30.03
C GLU A 858 20.27 1.05 29.91
N ILE A 859 19.98 0.65 28.67
CA ILE A 859 19.62 -0.72 28.30
C ILE A 859 20.61 -1.12 27.21
N ASP A 860 21.69 -1.80 27.61
CA ASP A 860 22.76 -2.22 26.69
C ASP A 860 22.40 -3.55 26.03
N ILE A 861 22.38 -3.56 24.70
CA ILE A 861 22.11 -4.72 23.88
C ILE A 861 23.22 -4.80 22.83
N GLU A 862 24.36 -5.33 23.26
CA GLU A 862 25.52 -5.56 22.42
C GLU A 862 25.31 -6.81 21.56
N ALA A 863 25.40 -6.67 20.24
CA ALA A 863 25.13 -7.79 19.32
C ALA A 863 26.30 -8.77 19.24
N ASP A 864 27.52 -8.31 19.55
CA ASP A 864 28.72 -9.10 19.60
C ASP A 864 28.84 -9.83 20.95
N HIS A 865 28.89 -11.17 20.91
CA HIS A 865 28.90 -12.01 22.10
C HIS A 865 30.11 -11.75 23.00
N ASP A 866 31.31 -11.61 22.43
CA ASP A 866 32.55 -11.46 23.19
C ASP A 866 32.59 -10.09 23.87
N LYS A 867 32.19 -9.04 23.14
CA LYS A 867 32.07 -7.68 23.72
C LYS A 867 31.00 -7.61 24.81
N ALA A 868 29.86 -8.28 24.63
CA ALA A 868 28.82 -8.33 25.65
C ALA A 868 29.33 -8.98 26.95
N LYS A 869 30.09 -10.07 26.83
CA LYS A 869 30.70 -10.78 27.96
C LYS A 869 31.80 -9.97 28.64
N GLU A 870 32.64 -9.29 27.87
CA GLU A 870 33.69 -8.41 28.40
C GLU A 870 33.09 -7.25 29.19
N LYS A 871 32.08 -6.58 28.64
CA LYS A 871 31.32 -5.53 29.33
C LYS A 871 30.67 -6.05 30.62
N ALA A 872 30.07 -7.24 30.59
CA ALA A 872 29.42 -7.82 31.77
C ALA A 872 30.45 -8.12 32.88
N SER A 873 31.59 -8.70 32.50
CA SER A 873 32.70 -8.98 33.42
C SER A 873 33.27 -7.70 34.03
N ALA A 874 33.40 -6.63 33.23
CA ALA A 874 33.83 -5.32 33.71
C ALA A 874 32.84 -4.72 34.72
N ARG A 875 31.52 -4.90 34.51
CA ARG A 875 30.48 -4.43 35.43
C ARG A 875 30.39 -5.25 36.72
N GLN A 876 30.60 -6.56 36.65
CA GLN A 876 30.68 -7.43 37.84
C GLN A 876 31.86 -7.08 38.76
N LYS A 877 32.96 -6.58 38.19
CA LYS A 877 34.13 -6.10 38.95
C LYS A 877 33.96 -4.70 39.54
N ALA A 878 32.95 -3.95 39.10
CA ALA A 878 32.66 -2.62 39.59
C ALA A 878 31.98 -2.69 40.98
N ALA A 879 31.99 -1.60 41.75
CA ALA A 879 31.51 -1.59 43.14
C ALA A 879 29.97 -1.58 43.26
N GLY A 880 29.23 -1.48 42.16
CA GLY A 880 27.77 -1.51 42.12
C GLY A 880 27.12 -2.89 42.29
N ILE A 881 25.86 -2.90 42.77
CA ILE A 881 25.05 -4.13 42.91
C ILE A 881 24.83 -4.78 41.52
N THR A 882 25.18 -6.06 41.39
CA THR A 882 24.93 -6.84 40.17
C THR A 882 23.98 -8.00 40.44
N VAL A 883 22.92 -8.10 39.64
CA VAL A 883 21.91 -9.17 39.73
C VAL A 883 21.73 -9.83 38.38
N PHE A 884 21.71 -11.17 38.36
CA PHE A 884 21.37 -11.96 37.18
C PHE A 884 19.91 -12.36 37.24
N SER A 885 19.23 -12.37 36.10
CA SER A 885 17.84 -12.81 35.97
C SER A 885 17.70 -13.79 34.82
N ASP A 886 16.94 -14.87 35.04
CA ASP A 886 16.66 -15.87 34.03
C ASP A 886 15.29 -16.53 34.26
N ALA A 887 14.72 -17.13 33.22
CA ALA A 887 13.52 -17.94 33.29
C ALA A 887 13.67 -19.26 32.54
N SER A 888 13.28 -20.34 33.22
CA SER A 888 13.47 -21.70 32.73
C SER A 888 12.18 -22.51 32.84
N GLY A 889 12.07 -23.52 31.99
CA GLY A 889 10.88 -24.35 31.86
C GLY A 889 11.16 -25.83 32.05
N GLN A 890 10.40 -26.48 32.94
CA GLN A 890 10.43 -27.93 33.13
C GLN A 890 9.01 -28.48 33.22
N GLN A 891 8.79 -29.68 32.65
CA GLN A 891 7.49 -30.38 32.73
C GLN A 891 6.26 -29.52 32.37
N ASN A 892 6.38 -28.65 31.35
CA ASN A 892 5.32 -27.73 30.89
C ASN A 892 4.94 -26.61 31.90
N VAL A 893 5.78 -26.34 32.89
CA VAL A 893 5.66 -25.25 33.86
C VAL A 893 6.89 -24.36 33.78
N LEU A 894 6.71 -23.06 33.99
CA LEU A 894 7.77 -22.05 33.96
C LEU A 894 8.10 -21.58 35.38
N GLY A 895 9.38 -21.42 35.65
CA GLY A 895 9.90 -20.71 36.79
C GLY A 895 10.75 -19.51 36.35
N ALA A 896 10.87 -18.52 37.23
CA ALA A 896 11.74 -17.36 37.04
C ALA A 896 12.59 -17.16 38.29
N ALA A 897 13.82 -16.70 38.12
CA ALA A 897 14.70 -16.41 39.23
C ALA A 897 15.54 -15.16 39.00
N ALA A 898 15.95 -14.55 40.11
CA ALA A 898 16.96 -13.52 40.18
C ALA A 898 17.98 -13.85 41.26
N VAL A 899 19.26 -13.62 41.00
CA VAL A 899 20.36 -13.98 41.92
C VAL A 899 21.41 -12.89 41.94
N ALA A 900 21.90 -12.57 43.13
CA ALA A 900 23.07 -11.73 43.36
C ALA A 900 24.21 -12.59 43.90
N LEU A 901 25.43 -12.33 43.40
CA LEU A 901 26.64 -13.05 43.80
C LEU A 901 27.64 -12.09 44.48
N ASP A 902 28.50 -12.62 45.35
CA ASP A 902 29.70 -11.91 45.82
C ASP A 902 30.86 -12.01 44.82
N GLN A 903 32.00 -11.39 45.14
CA GLN A 903 33.21 -11.43 44.31
C GLN A 903 33.82 -12.84 44.17
N ASN A 904 33.49 -13.75 45.08
CA ASN A 904 33.90 -15.15 45.07
C ASN A 904 32.87 -16.05 44.36
N GLN A 905 31.86 -15.46 43.71
CA GLN A 905 30.79 -16.13 42.98
C GLN A 905 29.84 -16.97 43.85
N HIS A 906 29.78 -16.70 45.16
CA HIS A 906 28.79 -17.29 46.05
C HIS A 906 27.48 -16.49 46.03
N ILE A 907 26.35 -17.20 46.13
CA ILE A 907 25.03 -16.59 46.19
C ILE A 907 24.86 -15.85 47.52
N ILE A 908 24.78 -14.52 47.47
CA ILE A 908 24.49 -13.68 48.63
C ILE A 908 22.99 -13.53 48.86
N GLN A 909 22.22 -13.44 47.78
CA GLN A 909 20.77 -13.32 47.86
C GLN A 909 20.13 -13.79 46.56
N HIS A 910 18.94 -14.38 46.66
CA HIS A 910 18.19 -14.81 45.49
C HIS A 910 16.69 -14.71 45.71
N ARG A 911 15.94 -14.73 44.61
CA ARG A 911 14.50 -14.85 44.59
C ARG A 911 14.12 -15.81 43.47
N LYS A 912 13.26 -16.78 43.77
CA LYS A 912 12.72 -17.74 42.79
C LYS A 912 11.20 -17.77 42.89
N VAL A 913 10.52 -17.84 41.75
CA VAL A 913 9.06 -17.74 41.67
C VAL A 913 8.53 -18.72 40.62
N CYS A 914 7.50 -19.48 40.99
CA CYS A 914 6.74 -20.28 40.02
C CYS A 914 5.79 -19.38 39.23
N ILE A 915 5.91 -19.41 37.90
CA ILE A 915 5.07 -18.64 36.98
C ILE A 915 3.82 -19.44 36.59
N GLY A 916 3.98 -20.77 36.44
CA GLY A 916 2.90 -21.69 36.13
C GLY A 916 2.95 -22.26 34.71
N SER A 917 1.84 -22.87 34.27
CA SER A 917 1.79 -23.65 33.03
C SER A 917 2.14 -22.83 31.77
N MET A 918 2.96 -23.41 30.89
CA MET A 918 3.26 -22.90 29.56
C MET A 918 2.03 -22.81 28.66
N GLU A 919 0.89 -23.37 29.06
CA GLU A 919 -0.38 -23.15 28.37
C GLU A 919 -0.82 -21.67 28.42
N TYR A 920 -0.56 -21.00 29.55
CA TYR A 920 -0.98 -19.62 29.82
C TYR A 920 0.16 -18.61 29.82
N TRP A 921 1.40 -19.09 29.97
CA TRP A 921 2.61 -18.29 30.03
C TRP A 921 3.59 -18.63 28.91
N SER A 922 4.42 -17.67 28.52
CA SER A 922 5.54 -17.88 27.59
C SER A 922 6.85 -17.66 28.32
N VAL A 923 7.92 -18.35 27.91
CA VAL A 923 9.31 -18.10 28.41
C VAL A 923 9.60 -16.60 28.38
N TYR A 924 9.36 -15.93 27.24
CA TYR A 924 9.47 -14.47 27.11
C TYR A 924 8.79 -13.65 28.23
N ALA A 925 7.64 -14.09 28.73
CA ALA A 925 6.95 -13.37 29.81
C ALA A 925 7.52 -13.72 31.19
N ALA A 926 7.97 -14.97 31.37
CA ALA A 926 8.70 -15.38 32.56
C ALA A 926 10.04 -14.61 32.67
N GLU A 927 10.74 -14.36 31.56
CA GLU A 927 11.93 -13.49 31.49
C GLU A 927 11.65 -12.06 31.97
N LEU A 928 10.55 -11.46 31.48
CA LEU A 928 10.13 -10.13 31.95
C LEU A 928 9.81 -10.12 33.46
N MET A 929 9.25 -11.20 33.98
CA MET A 929 9.01 -11.35 35.42
C MET A 929 10.31 -11.59 36.19
N ALA A 930 11.28 -12.32 35.64
CA ALA A 930 12.61 -12.50 36.22
C ALA A 930 13.28 -11.13 36.41
N ILE A 931 13.24 -10.26 35.41
CA ILE A 931 13.73 -8.88 35.50
C ILE A 931 12.94 -8.07 36.55
N TYR A 932 11.61 -8.21 36.60
CA TYR A 932 10.80 -7.55 37.64
C TYR A 932 11.24 -7.97 39.06
N TYR A 933 11.47 -9.26 39.26
CA TYR A 933 11.95 -9.78 40.55
C TYR A 933 13.40 -9.41 40.84
N ALA A 934 14.25 -9.29 39.82
CA ALA A 934 15.61 -8.77 39.96
C ALA A 934 15.62 -7.33 40.47
N ILE A 935 14.71 -6.47 39.99
CA ILE A 935 14.55 -5.10 40.51
C ILE A 935 14.18 -5.13 42.00
N SER A 936 13.28 -6.02 42.40
CA SER A 936 12.92 -6.18 43.82
C SER A 936 14.08 -6.68 44.69
N LEU A 937 14.95 -7.52 44.12
CA LEU A 937 16.14 -8.03 44.80
C LEU A 937 17.19 -6.92 44.97
N VAL A 938 17.41 -6.09 43.95
CA VAL A 938 18.27 -4.90 44.05
C VAL A 938 17.81 -3.99 45.18
N LEU A 939 16.50 -3.72 45.28
CA LEU A 939 15.95 -2.90 46.37
C LEU A 939 16.25 -3.51 47.75
N LYS A 940 16.08 -4.84 47.89
CA LYS A 940 16.34 -5.52 49.16
C LYS A 940 17.81 -5.39 49.57
N ILE A 941 18.74 -5.68 48.66
CA ILE A 941 20.18 -5.56 48.90
C ILE A 941 20.57 -4.12 49.26
N ALA A 942 20.00 -3.14 48.54
CA ALA A 942 20.29 -1.73 48.78
C ALA A 942 19.80 -1.23 50.15
N LEU A 943 18.68 -1.76 50.65
CA LEU A 943 18.17 -1.45 51.98
C LEU A 943 18.99 -2.11 53.10
N GLU A 944 19.47 -3.33 52.87
CA GLU A 944 20.33 -4.05 53.82
C GLU A 944 21.71 -3.40 53.96
N ASN A 945 22.20 -2.71 52.93
CA ASN A 945 23.51 -2.05 52.88
C ASN A 945 23.45 -0.51 53.07
N TRP A 946 22.35 0.02 53.63
CA TRP A 946 22.08 1.46 53.71
C TRP A 946 23.04 2.25 54.62
N ASP A 947 23.72 1.59 55.57
CA ASP A 947 24.57 2.24 56.59
C ASP A 947 26.01 2.59 56.15
N THR A 948 26.44 2.24 54.94
CA THR A 948 27.80 2.55 54.45
C THR A 948 27.81 3.73 53.46
N THR A 949 28.02 4.94 54.01
CA THR A 949 28.50 6.20 53.39
C THR A 949 28.00 6.64 52.01
N ALA A 950 27.47 7.87 52.00
CA ALA A 950 27.22 8.71 50.84
C ALA A 950 28.52 9.03 50.04
N SER A 951 28.83 8.18 49.06
CA SER A 951 29.65 8.53 47.90
C SER A 951 28.93 8.04 46.64
N GLN A 952 29.21 8.64 45.47
CA GLN A 952 28.52 8.40 44.20
C GLN A 952 28.27 6.90 43.95
N GLN A 953 27.06 6.42 44.28
CA GLN A 953 26.73 5.01 44.11
C GLN A 953 26.66 4.68 42.62
N GLU A 954 27.50 3.73 42.19
CA GLU A 954 27.41 3.18 40.84
C GLU A 954 26.03 2.59 40.59
N PRO A 955 25.51 2.69 39.35
CA PRO A 955 24.19 2.17 39.03
C PRO A 955 24.13 0.66 39.17
N ALA A 956 23.09 0.16 39.85
CA ALA A 956 22.85 -1.27 39.96
C ALA A 956 22.54 -1.87 38.57
N THR A 957 23.17 -3.00 38.25
CA THR A 957 23.14 -3.62 36.93
C THR A 957 22.39 -4.94 36.99
N ILE A 958 21.38 -5.10 36.14
CA ILE A 958 20.68 -6.37 35.94
C ILE A 958 21.16 -6.99 34.62
N LEU A 959 21.73 -8.18 34.72
CA LEU A 959 22.21 -8.99 33.60
C LEU A 959 21.14 -10.03 33.24
N SER A 960 20.74 -10.08 31.98
CA SER A 960 19.76 -11.03 31.46
C SER A 960 20.18 -11.52 30.08
N ASP A 961 20.01 -12.81 29.81
CA ASP A 961 20.26 -13.36 28.48
C ASP A 961 19.08 -13.20 27.51
N SER A 962 17.95 -12.69 27.99
CA SER A 962 16.77 -12.44 27.18
C SER A 962 16.84 -11.10 26.45
N MET A 963 17.54 -11.09 25.31
CA MET A 963 17.58 -9.93 24.40
C MET A 963 16.15 -9.45 24.06
N SER A 964 15.22 -10.39 23.88
CA SER A 964 13.83 -10.09 23.55
C SER A 964 13.08 -9.33 24.65
N ALA A 965 13.31 -9.66 25.93
CA ALA A 965 12.73 -8.96 27.07
C ALA A 965 13.29 -7.53 27.18
N LEU A 966 14.61 -7.37 27.04
CA LEU A 966 15.28 -6.07 27.07
C LEU A 966 14.80 -5.15 25.94
N GLN A 967 14.68 -5.67 24.72
CA GLN A 967 14.13 -4.93 23.58
C GLN A 967 12.68 -4.47 23.82
N ALA A 968 11.87 -5.30 24.50
CA ALA A 968 10.49 -4.99 24.80
C ALA A 968 10.34 -3.94 25.91
N ILE A 969 11.19 -3.98 26.94
CA ILE A 969 11.26 -2.96 27.99
C ILE A 969 11.70 -1.61 27.39
N SER A 970 12.71 -1.63 26.51
CA SER A 970 13.23 -0.46 25.80
C SER A 970 12.17 0.17 24.88
N ASN A 971 11.45 -0.65 24.11
CA ASN A 971 10.43 -0.21 23.16
C ASN A 971 9.04 -0.70 23.58
N ALA A 972 8.56 -0.26 24.75
CA ALA A 972 7.25 -0.65 25.25
C ALA A 972 6.13 -0.28 24.26
N ARG A 973 5.35 -1.29 23.86
CA ARG A 973 4.18 -1.16 22.99
C ARG A 973 2.96 -1.75 23.69
N ASN A 974 1.77 -1.31 23.29
CA ASN A 974 0.50 -1.83 23.80
C ASN A 974 0.23 -3.21 23.19
N LYS A 975 0.85 -4.24 23.78
CA LYS A 975 0.85 -5.64 23.33
C LYS A 975 0.75 -6.58 24.54
N SER A 976 0.61 -7.88 24.28
CA SER A 976 0.58 -8.90 25.34
C SER A 976 1.82 -8.83 26.23
N GLY A 977 1.63 -8.92 27.54
CA GLY A 977 2.64 -8.70 28.57
C GLY A 977 2.81 -7.23 29.00
N GLN A 978 1.92 -6.32 28.56
CA GLN A 978 2.03 -4.88 28.85
C GLN A 978 2.10 -4.57 30.35
N ARG A 979 1.27 -5.22 31.17
CA ARG A 979 1.25 -5.01 32.63
C ARG A 979 2.58 -5.40 33.29
N ILE A 980 3.24 -6.45 32.80
CA ILE A 980 4.56 -6.86 33.30
C ILE A 980 5.60 -5.79 32.96
N ILE A 981 5.63 -5.31 31.71
CA ILE A 981 6.56 -4.25 31.27
C ILE A 981 6.29 -2.95 32.04
N GLN A 982 5.03 -2.60 32.28
CA GLN A 982 4.66 -1.44 33.09
C GLN A 982 5.15 -1.59 34.53
N ALA A 983 4.97 -2.76 35.15
CA ALA A 983 5.47 -3.04 36.50
C ALA A 983 7.00 -2.94 36.58
N VAL A 984 7.73 -3.50 35.60
CA VAL A 984 9.20 -3.37 35.49
C VAL A 984 9.62 -1.91 35.42
N ARG A 985 9.01 -1.13 34.52
CA ARG A 985 9.37 0.30 34.35
C ARG A 985 8.97 1.15 35.55
N GLN A 986 7.86 0.83 36.18
CA GLN A 986 7.40 1.55 37.37
C GLN A 986 8.34 1.29 38.55
N SER A 987 8.65 0.03 38.84
CA SER A 987 9.59 -0.35 39.89
C SER A 987 10.96 0.28 39.67
N ALA A 988 11.45 0.29 38.42
CA ALA A 988 12.72 0.93 38.10
C ALA A 988 12.73 2.45 38.36
N ARG A 989 11.61 3.14 38.10
CA ARG A 989 11.48 4.58 38.41
C ARG A 989 11.45 4.83 39.91
N GLU A 990 10.78 3.97 40.67
CA GLU A 990 10.72 4.06 42.14
C GLU A 990 12.10 3.89 42.76
N LEU A 991 12.91 2.94 42.27
CA LEU A 991 14.30 2.79 42.72
C LEU A 991 15.15 4.00 42.34
N LYS A 992 15.01 4.50 41.10
CA LYS A 992 15.71 5.72 40.65
C LYS A 992 15.35 6.93 41.52
N ALA A 993 14.09 7.07 41.93
CA ALA A 993 13.64 8.15 42.82
C ALA A 993 14.22 8.02 44.25
N ARG A 994 14.57 6.80 44.68
CA ARG A 994 15.29 6.53 45.94
C ARG A 994 16.81 6.66 45.83
N GLY A 995 17.34 7.14 44.70
CA GLY A 995 18.78 7.31 44.48
C GLY A 995 19.51 6.05 44.01
N ILE A 996 18.80 4.98 43.64
CA ILE A 996 19.38 3.71 43.16
C ILE A 996 19.05 3.57 41.66
N PRO A 997 19.88 4.13 40.77
CA PRO A 997 19.53 4.12 39.36
C PRO A 997 19.94 2.78 38.72
N LEU A 998 19.11 2.28 37.80
CA LEU A 998 19.26 0.94 37.22
C LEU A 998 19.79 0.96 35.79
N ARG A 999 20.61 -0.04 35.46
CA ARG A 999 21.00 -0.45 34.11
C ARG A 999 20.49 -1.86 33.82
N LEU A 1000 20.00 -2.08 32.59
CA LEU A 1000 19.82 -3.42 32.05
C LEU A 1000 20.93 -3.70 31.04
N GLN A 1001 21.47 -4.91 31.04
CA GLN A 1001 22.47 -5.31 30.07
C GLN A 1001 22.21 -6.75 29.60
N TRP A 1002 22.28 -6.95 28.29
CA TRP A 1002 22.20 -8.27 27.70
C TRP A 1002 23.52 -9.04 27.90
N VAL A 1003 23.42 -10.33 28.23
CA VAL A 1003 24.55 -11.26 28.26
C VAL A 1003 24.28 -12.50 27.41
N PRO A 1004 25.29 -13.12 26.79
CA PRO A 1004 25.10 -14.39 26.12
C PRO A 1004 24.66 -15.51 27.07
N GLY A 1005 23.55 -16.18 26.77
CA GLY A 1005 23.12 -17.37 27.49
C GLY A 1005 24.07 -18.56 27.26
N HIS A 1006 24.12 -19.48 28.22
CA HIS A 1006 24.92 -20.73 28.18
C HIS A 1006 26.42 -20.56 27.86
N CYS A 1007 27.03 -19.48 28.34
CA CYS A 1007 28.43 -19.13 28.07
C CYS A 1007 29.37 -19.30 29.28
N GLY A 1008 28.98 -20.13 30.26
CA GLY A 1008 29.79 -20.42 31.44
C GLY A 1008 29.86 -19.28 32.46
N ASP A 1009 28.89 -18.37 32.47
CA ASP A 1009 28.82 -17.31 33.49
C ASP A 1009 28.12 -17.86 34.75
N PRO A 1010 28.80 -17.92 35.91
CA PRO A 1010 28.25 -18.55 37.11
C PRO A 1010 26.97 -17.89 37.63
N GLY A 1011 26.78 -16.59 37.40
CA GLY A 1011 25.56 -15.87 37.78
C GLY A 1011 24.37 -16.24 36.91
N ASN A 1012 24.56 -16.28 35.59
CA ASN A 1012 23.52 -16.73 34.67
C ASN A 1012 23.16 -18.20 34.89
N GLU A 1013 24.14 -19.07 35.11
CA GLU A 1013 23.91 -20.49 35.40
C GLU A 1013 23.20 -20.71 36.75
N ALA A 1014 23.52 -19.91 37.77
CA ALA A 1014 22.80 -19.92 39.03
C ALA A 1014 21.34 -19.47 38.87
N ALA A 1015 21.09 -18.43 38.06
CA ALA A 1015 19.73 -17.97 37.76
C ALA A 1015 18.91 -19.06 37.02
N ASP A 1016 19.47 -19.69 35.98
CA ASP A 1016 18.82 -20.79 35.24
C ASP A 1016 18.47 -21.95 36.17
N ARG A 1017 19.42 -22.38 37.01
CA ARG A 1017 19.23 -23.47 37.97
C ARG A 1017 18.11 -23.15 38.97
N LEU A 1018 18.13 -21.95 39.56
CA LEU A 1018 17.10 -21.52 40.50
C LEU A 1018 15.72 -21.38 39.84
N ALA A 1019 15.67 -20.96 38.58
CA ALA A 1019 14.43 -20.89 37.81
C ALA A 1019 13.86 -22.30 37.56
N LYS A 1020 14.71 -23.30 37.30
CA LYS A 1020 14.30 -24.72 37.21
C LYS A 1020 13.77 -25.24 38.54
N GLU A 1021 14.43 -24.95 39.64
CA GLU A 1021 13.97 -25.33 40.99
C GLU A 1021 12.63 -24.69 41.37
N ALA A 1022 12.29 -23.51 40.82
CA ALA A 1022 11.06 -22.80 41.14
C ALA A 1022 9.78 -23.48 40.62
N VAL A 1023 9.91 -24.38 39.65
CA VAL A 1023 8.78 -25.05 38.97
C VAL A 1023 7.89 -25.87 39.92
N GLY A 1024 8.45 -26.34 41.04
CA GLY A 1024 7.71 -27.11 42.06
C GLY A 1024 7.01 -26.27 43.15
N LEU A 1025 7.11 -24.94 43.10
CA LEU A 1025 6.50 -24.04 44.08
C LEU A 1025 5.08 -23.64 43.68
N ASP A 1026 4.30 -23.17 44.64
CA ASP A 1026 3.00 -22.58 44.37
C ASP A 1026 3.12 -21.27 43.55
N LYS A 1027 2.07 -20.96 42.77
CA LYS A 1027 2.05 -19.77 41.93
C LYS A 1027 1.96 -18.50 42.79
N GLU A 1028 3.02 -17.69 42.79
CA GLU A 1028 3.13 -16.47 43.61
C GLU A 1028 3.38 -15.19 42.79
N HIS A 1029 2.49 -14.85 41.87
CA HIS A 1029 2.58 -13.57 41.16
C HIS A 1029 1.19 -13.00 40.75
N PRO A 1030 1.04 -11.67 40.67
CA PRO A 1030 -0.26 -11.00 40.50
C PRO A 1030 -0.72 -10.86 39.03
N PHE A 1031 0.05 -11.40 38.08
CA PHE A 1031 -0.20 -11.18 36.64
C PHE A 1031 -1.23 -12.17 36.05
N GLN A 1032 -1.98 -11.69 35.06
CA GLN A 1032 -3.04 -12.42 34.36
C GLN A 1032 -2.56 -13.10 33.07
N HIS A 1033 -3.36 -14.03 32.54
CA HIS A 1033 -2.98 -14.83 31.37
C HIS A 1033 -2.82 -13.99 30.10
N LEU A 1034 -1.90 -14.42 29.25
CA LEU A 1034 -1.43 -13.62 28.12
C LEU A 1034 -2.28 -13.79 26.86
N LEU A 1035 -2.60 -12.68 26.20
CA LEU A 1035 -3.27 -12.71 24.89
C LEU A 1035 -2.46 -13.45 23.81
N SER A 1036 -1.14 -13.42 23.90
CA SER A 1036 -0.25 -14.16 22.99
C SER A 1036 -0.46 -15.68 23.08
N ARG A 1037 -0.67 -16.18 24.30
CA ARG A 1037 -0.93 -17.60 24.55
C ARG A 1037 -2.32 -18.01 24.13
N GLU A 1038 -3.32 -17.16 24.36
CA GLU A 1038 -4.68 -17.43 23.85
C GLU A 1038 -4.73 -17.44 22.32
N LYS A 1039 -3.99 -16.56 21.63
CA LYS A 1039 -3.85 -16.63 20.17
C LYS A 1039 -3.20 -17.94 19.70
N GLY A 1040 -2.19 -18.42 20.44
CA GLY A 1040 -1.56 -19.72 20.19
C GLY A 1040 -2.53 -20.88 20.39
N PHE A 1041 -3.29 -20.87 21.48
CA PHE A 1041 -4.35 -21.85 21.76
C PHE A 1041 -5.40 -21.88 20.64
N ILE A 1042 -5.91 -20.72 20.24
CA ILE A 1042 -6.84 -20.58 19.11
C ILE A 1042 -6.23 -21.17 17.83
N HIS A 1043 -4.97 -20.87 17.53
CA HIS A 1043 -4.29 -21.38 16.34
C HIS A 1043 -4.20 -22.91 16.35
N ASN A 1044 -3.75 -23.51 17.45
CA ASN A 1044 -3.62 -24.96 17.58
C ASN A 1044 -4.97 -25.67 17.43
N ARG A 1045 -6.00 -25.16 18.08
CA ARG A 1045 -7.36 -25.74 18.00
C ARG A 1045 -7.96 -25.63 16.59
N ILE A 1046 -7.70 -24.52 15.88
CA ILE A 1046 -8.10 -24.37 14.48
C ILE A 1046 -7.33 -25.34 13.57
N GLN A 1047 -6.05 -25.58 13.86
CA GLN A 1047 -5.24 -26.55 13.16
C GLN A 1047 -5.78 -27.98 13.37
N GLU A 1048 -6.11 -28.36 14.60
CA GLU A 1048 -6.76 -29.64 14.92
C GLU A 1048 -8.11 -29.80 14.21
N GLU A 1049 -8.91 -28.74 14.14
CA GLU A 1049 -10.17 -28.73 13.40
C GLU A 1049 -9.94 -28.93 11.90
N TRP A 1050 -8.89 -28.33 11.33
CA TRP A 1050 -8.50 -28.52 9.93
C TRP A 1050 -8.05 -29.95 9.67
N GLU A 1051 -7.23 -30.53 10.55
CA GLU A 1051 -6.76 -31.91 10.45
C GLU A 1051 -7.92 -32.91 10.52
N ARG A 1052 -8.85 -32.72 11.48
CA ARG A 1052 -10.05 -33.55 11.59
C ARG A 1052 -10.93 -33.42 10.35
N GLY A 1053 -11.11 -32.20 9.84
CA GLY A 1053 -11.88 -31.94 8.62
C GLY A 1053 -11.25 -32.57 7.36
N TRP A 1054 -9.92 -32.60 7.26
CA TRP A 1054 -9.23 -33.26 6.16
C TRP A 1054 -9.32 -34.79 6.24
N LYS A 1055 -9.16 -35.36 7.44
CA LYS A 1055 -9.25 -36.82 7.67
C LYS A 1055 -10.64 -37.38 7.33
N THR A 1056 -11.70 -36.61 7.61
CA THR A 1056 -13.10 -37.01 7.33
C THR A 1056 -13.60 -36.59 5.94
N SER A 1057 -12.80 -35.83 5.18
CA SER A 1057 -13.21 -35.34 3.85
C SER A 1057 -13.37 -36.47 2.84
N LYS A 1058 -14.48 -36.47 2.09
CA LYS A 1058 -14.68 -37.37 0.93
C LYS A 1058 -13.78 -37.03 -0.28
N ASN A 1059 -13.21 -35.82 -0.31
CA ASN A 1059 -12.38 -35.32 -1.40
C ASN A 1059 -10.88 -35.45 -1.08
N GLY A 1060 -10.04 -35.70 -2.09
CA GLY A 1060 -8.57 -35.76 -1.92
C GLY A 1060 -8.03 -37.14 -1.51
N GLY A 1061 -8.78 -38.22 -1.74
CA GLY A 1061 -8.37 -39.59 -1.34
C GLY A 1061 -7.06 -40.07 -1.95
N HIS A 1062 -6.71 -39.66 -3.17
CA HIS A 1062 -5.40 -39.95 -3.76
C HIS A 1062 -4.26 -39.33 -2.94
N LEU A 1063 -4.37 -38.04 -2.64
CA LEU A 1063 -3.36 -37.31 -1.85
C LEU A 1063 -3.19 -37.90 -0.45
N ARG A 1064 -4.28 -38.31 0.22
CA ARG A 1064 -4.20 -38.99 1.53
C ARG A 1064 -3.48 -40.33 1.49
N ARG A 1065 -3.53 -41.05 0.36
CA ARG A 1065 -2.77 -42.31 0.20
C ARG A 1065 -1.27 -42.03 0.06
N ILE A 1066 -0.91 -40.92 -0.58
CA ILE A 1066 0.48 -40.48 -0.74
C ILE A 1066 1.02 -39.91 0.57
N ASP A 1067 0.25 -39.10 1.28
CA ASP A 1067 0.67 -38.48 2.54
C ASP A 1067 -0.48 -38.45 3.56
N ARG A 1068 -0.39 -39.36 4.54
CA ARG A 1068 -1.39 -39.53 5.61
C ARG A 1068 -1.27 -38.46 6.70
N ASN A 1069 -0.13 -37.76 6.79
CA ASN A 1069 0.19 -36.82 7.85
C ASN A 1069 -0.16 -35.37 7.46
N LEU A 1070 -1.08 -35.19 6.51
CA LEU A 1070 -1.57 -33.88 6.07
C LEU A 1070 -2.80 -33.44 6.88
N PRO A 1071 -3.09 -32.12 6.95
CA PRO A 1071 -2.27 -30.98 6.54
C PRO A 1071 -0.99 -30.82 7.37
N ALA A 1072 0.12 -30.41 6.73
CA ALA A 1072 1.40 -30.24 7.42
C ALA A 1072 2.19 -29.05 6.90
N VAL A 1073 2.83 -28.28 7.81
CA VAL A 1073 3.68 -27.12 7.46
C VAL A 1073 4.76 -27.48 6.44
N ARG A 1074 5.23 -28.73 6.42
CA ARG A 1074 6.25 -29.17 5.44
C ARG A 1074 5.80 -29.01 3.98
N THR A 1075 4.50 -29.11 3.65
CA THR A 1075 4.02 -28.88 2.27
C THR A 1075 4.30 -27.45 1.82
N ARG A 1076 4.14 -26.48 2.74
CA ARG A 1076 4.51 -25.08 2.52
C ARG A 1076 5.95 -24.94 2.01
N ARG A 1077 6.88 -25.68 2.64
CA ARG A 1077 8.31 -25.67 2.35
C ARG A 1077 8.60 -26.41 1.05
N MET A 1078 8.03 -27.60 0.85
CA MET A 1078 8.19 -28.41 -0.37
C MET A 1078 7.87 -27.63 -1.65
N TYR A 1079 6.82 -26.80 -1.64
CA TYR A 1079 6.48 -25.95 -2.78
C TYR A 1079 7.20 -24.60 -2.78
N GLY A 1080 7.72 -24.15 -1.65
CA GLY A 1080 8.05 -22.75 -1.41
C GLY A 1080 9.18 -22.22 -2.29
N SER A 1081 10.29 -22.95 -2.35
CA SER A 1081 11.48 -22.57 -3.11
C SER A 1081 11.46 -23.06 -4.57
N LEU A 1082 10.53 -23.97 -4.92
CA LEU A 1082 10.49 -24.59 -6.25
C LEU A 1082 10.17 -23.56 -7.34
N PRO A 1083 10.91 -23.60 -8.46
CA PRO A 1083 10.49 -22.96 -9.70
C PRO A 1083 9.10 -23.43 -10.11
N ARG A 1084 8.33 -22.55 -10.76
CA ARG A 1084 6.90 -22.79 -11.02
C ARG A 1084 6.62 -24.04 -11.85
N ASN A 1085 7.47 -24.36 -12.82
CA ASN A 1085 7.37 -25.59 -13.63
C ASN A 1085 7.51 -26.85 -12.76
N ARG A 1086 8.52 -26.88 -11.88
CA ARG A 1086 8.73 -27.99 -10.94
C ARG A 1086 7.61 -28.08 -9.90
N ALA A 1087 7.11 -26.95 -9.42
CA ALA A 1087 5.93 -26.91 -8.54
C ALA A 1087 4.69 -27.50 -9.23
N TYR A 1088 4.49 -27.25 -10.53
CA TYR A 1088 3.39 -27.86 -11.28
C TYR A 1088 3.54 -29.37 -11.42
N LEU A 1089 4.74 -29.86 -11.72
CA LEU A 1089 5.03 -31.29 -11.78
C LEU A 1089 4.78 -31.96 -10.41
N LEU A 1090 5.26 -31.35 -9.33
CA LEU A 1090 5.01 -31.85 -7.98
C LEU A 1090 3.50 -31.96 -7.67
N THR A 1091 2.74 -30.92 -8.03
CA THR A 1091 1.27 -30.95 -7.90
C THR A 1091 0.63 -32.07 -8.71
N GLN A 1092 1.11 -32.34 -9.93
CA GLN A 1092 0.61 -33.48 -10.73
C GLN A 1092 0.86 -34.81 -10.05
N LEU A 1093 2.09 -35.03 -9.59
CA LEU A 1093 2.50 -36.27 -8.95
C LEU A 1093 1.74 -36.53 -7.65
N ARG A 1094 1.56 -35.50 -6.81
CA ARG A 1094 0.93 -35.64 -5.49
C ARG A 1094 -0.60 -35.65 -5.51
N THR A 1095 -1.21 -34.94 -6.46
CA THR A 1095 -2.68 -34.90 -6.56
C THR A 1095 -3.23 -36.00 -7.46
N GLY A 1096 -2.40 -36.57 -8.36
CA GLY A 1096 -2.81 -37.54 -9.36
C GLY A 1096 -3.53 -36.91 -10.57
N HIS A 1097 -3.80 -35.60 -10.52
CA HIS A 1097 -4.34 -34.84 -11.65
C HIS A 1097 -3.20 -34.46 -12.58
N SER A 1098 -3.04 -35.19 -13.68
CA SER A 1098 -1.89 -35.14 -14.59
C SER A 1098 -2.31 -35.39 -16.03
N TRP A 1099 -1.38 -35.25 -16.98
CA TRP A 1099 -1.64 -35.52 -18.41
C TRP A 1099 -1.58 -37.01 -18.81
N LEU A 1100 -1.47 -37.92 -17.84
CA LEU A 1100 -1.40 -39.37 -18.06
C LEU A 1100 -2.75 -39.94 -18.56
N ALA A 1101 -2.72 -41.08 -19.26
CA ALA A 1101 -3.88 -41.65 -19.92
C ALA A 1101 -5.07 -41.93 -18.98
N THR A 1102 -4.83 -42.34 -17.74
CA THR A 1102 -5.92 -42.55 -16.77
C THR A 1102 -6.73 -41.29 -16.48
N HIS A 1103 -6.05 -40.17 -16.24
CA HIS A 1103 -6.71 -38.87 -16.04
C HIS A 1103 -7.29 -38.34 -17.35
N GLY A 1104 -6.57 -38.52 -18.47
CA GLY A 1104 -7.03 -38.16 -19.80
C GLY A 1104 -8.34 -38.83 -20.19
N LYS A 1105 -8.46 -40.15 -20.00
CA LYS A 1105 -9.69 -40.91 -20.27
C LYS A 1105 -10.85 -40.45 -19.39
N LEU A 1106 -10.60 -40.28 -18.08
CA LEU A 1106 -11.62 -39.85 -17.12
C LEU A 1106 -12.28 -38.52 -17.50
N HIS A 1107 -11.56 -37.64 -18.20
CA HIS A 1107 -12.03 -36.32 -18.62
C HIS A 1107 -12.19 -36.17 -20.14
N GLY A 1108 -12.18 -37.26 -20.90
CA GLY A 1108 -12.43 -37.24 -22.35
C GLY A 1108 -11.33 -36.64 -23.22
N HIS A 1109 -10.10 -36.53 -22.71
CA HIS A 1109 -8.93 -36.09 -23.48
C HIS A 1109 -8.20 -37.24 -24.18
N ARG A 1110 -8.52 -38.50 -23.83
CA ARG A 1110 -8.01 -39.72 -24.49
C ARG A 1110 -9.11 -40.78 -24.52
N GLU A 1111 -9.02 -41.69 -25.49
CA GLU A 1111 -9.99 -42.79 -25.66
C GLU A 1111 -9.78 -43.94 -24.67
N ASN A 1112 -8.54 -44.17 -24.25
CA ASN A 1112 -8.17 -45.24 -23.32
C ASN A 1112 -7.21 -44.76 -22.22
N ASP A 1113 -7.01 -45.61 -21.22
CA ASP A 1113 -6.20 -45.37 -20.02
C ASP A 1113 -4.84 -46.09 -20.08
N LYS A 1114 -4.44 -46.51 -21.28
CA LYS A 1114 -3.26 -47.35 -21.49
C LYS A 1114 -2.01 -46.52 -21.74
N CYS A 1115 -0.91 -47.00 -21.19
CA CYS A 1115 0.44 -46.57 -21.52
C CYS A 1115 0.89 -47.27 -22.81
N GLU A 1116 1.92 -46.75 -23.47
CA GLU A 1116 2.57 -47.39 -24.63
C GLU A 1116 3.11 -48.80 -24.35
N CYS A 1117 3.29 -49.16 -23.09
CA CYS A 1117 3.66 -50.52 -22.69
C CYS A 1117 2.45 -51.47 -22.51
N GLY A 1118 1.22 -51.01 -22.76
CA GLY A 1118 -0.01 -51.79 -22.62
C GLY A 1118 -0.63 -51.82 -21.22
N ALA A 1119 0.09 -51.39 -20.18
CA ALA A 1119 -0.44 -51.28 -18.81
C ALA A 1119 -1.29 -50.02 -18.60
N ILE A 1120 -2.02 -49.93 -17.49
CA ILE A 1120 -2.79 -48.73 -17.12
C ILE A 1120 -1.82 -47.60 -16.71
N GLU A 1121 -1.89 -46.45 -17.40
CA GLU A 1121 -0.95 -45.32 -17.21
C GLU A 1121 -1.33 -44.48 -15.98
N THR A 1122 -0.80 -44.85 -14.81
CA THR A 1122 -0.91 -44.09 -13.55
C THR A 1122 0.41 -43.46 -13.13
N VAL A 1123 0.39 -42.51 -12.19
CA VAL A 1123 1.62 -41.95 -11.58
C VAL A 1123 2.51 -43.05 -11.01
N VAL A 1124 1.91 -44.02 -10.30
CA VAL A 1124 2.61 -45.20 -9.74
C VAL A 1124 3.25 -46.01 -10.85
N HIS A 1125 2.51 -46.29 -11.93
CA HIS A 1125 3.05 -47.02 -13.06
C HIS A 1125 4.25 -46.32 -13.69
N VAL A 1126 4.16 -45.01 -13.95
CA VAL A 1126 5.23 -44.23 -14.57
C VAL A 1126 6.48 -44.18 -13.68
N LEU A 1127 6.33 -43.94 -12.38
CA LEU A 1127 7.45 -43.85 -11.44
C LEU A 1127 8.09 -45.22 -11.14
N ILE A 1128 7.28 -46.28 -11.00
CA ILE A 1128 7.74 -47.54 -10.39
C ILE A 1128 7.77 -48.71 -11.37
N HIS A 1129 6.86 -48.81 -12.34
CA HIS A 1129 6.64 -50.06 -13.08
C HIS A 1129 6.97 -50.00 -14.58
N CYS A 1130 6.84 -48.85 -15.24
CA CYS A 1130 6.86 -48.73 -16.70
C CYS A 1130 8.15 -49.26 -17.35
N PRO A 1131 8.11 -50.37 -18.11
CA PRO A 1131 9.30 -50.97 -18.71
C PRO A 1131 9.97 -50.06 -19.75
N LYS A 1132 9.20 -49.21 -20.43
CA LYS A 1132 9.71 -48.23 -21.41
C LYS A 1132 10.56 -47.12 -20.77
N LEU A 1133 10.45 -46.90 -19.45
CA LEU A 1133 11.22 -45.92 -18.69
C LEU A 1133 12.31 -46.57 -17.83
N LYS A 1134 12.72 -47.82 -18.13
CA LYS A 1134 13.67 -48.60 -17.31
C LYS A 1134 15.00 -47.87 -17.08
N THR A 1135 15.60 -47.30 -18.13
CA THR A 1135 16.93 -46.65 -18.06
C THR A 1135 16.93 -45.46 -17.10
N ILE A 1136 16.06 -44.47 -17.33
CA ILE A 1136 15.95 -43.30 -16.45
C ILE A 1136 15.48 -43.66 -15.02
N ARG A 1137 14.72 -44.74 -14.85
CA ARG A 1137 14.26 -45.22 -13.53
C ARG A 1137 15.38 -45.90 -12.74
N GLN A 1138 16.32 -46.55 -13.42
CA GLN A 1138 17.52 -47.09 -12.76
C GLN A 1138 18.39 -45.96 -12.19
N GLU A 1139 18.54 -44.85 -12.92
CA GLU A 1139 19.20 -43.65 -12.41
C GLU A 1139 18.47 -43.04 -11.20
N LEU A 1140 17.14 -42.94 -11.28
CA LEU A 1140 16.32 -42.50 -10.15
C LEU A 1140 16.55 -43.39 -8.91
N ARG A 1141 16.49 -44.72 -9.09
CA ARG A 1141 16.71 -45.68 -7.99
C ARG A 1141 18.10 -45.58 -7.38
N LYS A 1142 19.14 -45.31 -8.19
CA LYS A 1142 20.50 -45.04 -7.69
C LYS A 1142 20.55 -43.77 -6.82
N LYS A 1143 19.87 -42.70 -7.25
CA LYS A 1143 19.85 -41.41 -6.53
C LYS A 1143 19.09 -41.45 -5.20
N ILE A 1144 17.95 -42.16 -5.14
CA ILE A 1144 17.04 -42.10 -3.97
C ILE A 1144 17.11 -43.34 -3.06
N GLY A 1145 17.84 -44.38 -3.44
CA GLY A 1145 18.10 -45.55 -2.61
C GLY A 1145 16.83 -46.28 -2.16
N THR A 1146 16.71 -46.53 -0.86
CA THR A 1146 15.60 -47.26 -0.23
C THR A 1146 14.24 -46.57 -0.38
N ALA A 1147 14.23 -45.23 -0.55
CA ALA A 1147 13.00 -44.46 -0.75
C ALA A 1147 12.25 -44.86 -2.04
N PHE A 1148 12.92 -45.49 -3.01
CA PHE A 1148 12.31 -45.97 -4.26
C PHE A 1148 11.19 -47.01 -4.03
N ASN A 1149 11.23 -47.72 -2.91
CA ASN A 1149 10.25 -48.79 -2.62
C ASN A 1149 8.92 -48.26 -2.09
N ASN A 1150 8.81 -46.96 -1.80
CA ASN A 1150 7.62 -46.37 -1.20
C ASN A 1150 7.29 -45.03 -1.86
N ILE A 1151 6.15 -44.98 -2.57
CA ILE A 1151 5.71 -43.76 -3.27
C ILE A 1151 5.45 -42.58 -2.32
N SER A 1152 5.10 -42.86 -1.06
CA SER A 1152 4.97 -41.83 -0.03
C SER A 1152 6.32 -41.14 0.18
N ASP A 1153 7.39 -41.91 0.37
CA ASP A 1153 8.74 -41.39 0.63
C ASP A 1153 9.29 -40.65 -0.60
N MET A 1154 9.03 -41.17 -1.80
CA MET A 1154 9.41 -40.52 -3.07
C MET A 1154 8.78 -39.14 -3.25
N LEU A 1155 7.55 -38.94 -2.77
CA LEU A 1155 6.78 -37.73 -2.99
C LEU A 1155 6.76 -36.80 -1.78
N GLY A 1156 7.55 -37.06 -0.72
CA GLY A 1156 7.65 -36.21 0.46
C GLY A 1156 6.62 -36.50 1.56
N GLY A 1157 6.29 -37.78 1.73
CA GLY A 1157 5.47 -38.32 2.82
C GLY A 1157 6.18 -38.28 4.18
N GLY A 1158 5.40 -38.35 5.26
CA GLY A 1158 5.85 -38.00 6.62
C GLY A 1158 6.83 -38.93 7.33
N SER A 1159 7.42 -39.94 6.66
CA SER A 1159 8.50 -40.80 7.18
C SER A 1159 9.88 -40.11 7.16
N GLN A 1160 10.05 -39.05 6.34
CA GLN A 1160 11.23 -38.18 6.35
C GLN A 1160 11.02 -37.05 7.37
N GLY A 1161 11.89 -37.02 8.38
CA GLY A 1161 11.66 -36.39 9.68
C GLY A 1161 11.32 -34.89 9.71
N LYS A 1162 11.04 -34.40 10.93
CA LYS A 1162 10.66 -33.02 11.30
C LYS A 1162 11.63 -31.89 10.87
N GLN A 1163 12.67 -32.18 10.09
CA GLN A 1163 13.72 -31.22 9.68
C GLN A 1163 13.69 -30.93 8.18
N GLY A 1164 12.59 -30.36 7.67
CA GLY A 1164 12.63 -29.75 6.33
C GLY A 1164 13.49 -28.48 6.35
N LYS A 1165 14.80 -28.62 6.13
CA LYS A 1165 15.74 -27.52 5.89
C LYS A 1165 15.73 -27.15 4.40
N GLU A 1166 16.06 -25.92 4.05
CA GLU A 1166 16.06 -25.44 2.64
C GLU A 1166 16.97 -26.25 1.71
N GLY A 1167 17.93 -27.01 2.26
CA GLY A 1167 18.84 -27.90 1.53
C GLY A 1167 18.19 -29.16 0.93
N ASP A 1168 17.00 -29.57 1.39
CA ASP A 1168 16.31 -30.79 0.92
C ASP A 1168 15.66 -30.65 -0.47
N MET A 1169 15.96 -29.61 -1.23
CA MET A 1169 15.32 -29.32 -2.53
C MET A 1169 16.31 -29.00 -3.66
N GLN A 1170 17.62 -29.22 -3.45
CA GLN A 1170 18.63 -29.17 -4.51
C GLN A 1170 18.63 -30.48 -5.31
N GLY A 1171 19.31 -30.52 -6.48
CA GLY A 1171 19.35 -31.68 -7.40
C GLY A 1171 19.93 -33.00 -6.83
N GLY A 1172 20.26 -33.03 -5.54
CA GLY A 1172 20.65 -34.23 -4.78
C GLY A 1172 19.61 -34.73 -3.78
N SER A 1173 18.46 -34.08 -3.60
CA SER A 1173 17.41 -34.55 -2.68
C SER A 1173 16.48 -35.56 -3.33
N ILE A 1174 15.79 -36.37 -2.52
CA ILE A 1174 14.85 -37.41 -3.01
C ILE A 1174 13.77 -36.79 -3.90
N LEU A 1175 13.14 -35.71 -3.44
CA LEU A 1175 12.13 -34.99 -4.21
C LEU A 1175 12.72 -34.32 -5.46
N GLY A 1176 13.94 -33.80 -5.36
CA GLY A 1176 14.70 -33.26 -6.48
C GLY A 1176 14.87 -34.30 -7.59
N ALA A 1177 15.39 -35.48 -7.24
CA ALA A 1177 15.60 -36.59 -8.17
C ALA A 1177 14.30 -37.11 -8.79
N VAL A 1178 13.20 -37.18 -8.02
CA VAL A 1178 11.88 -37.56 -8.56
C VAL A 1178 11.37 -36.55 -9.59
N LEU A 1179 11.57 -35.25 -9.35
CA LEU A 1179 11.19 -34.21 -10.30
C LEU A 1179 12.06 -34.22 -11.56
N ASP A 1180 13.37 -34.46 -11.42
CA ASP A 1180 14.27 -34.64 -12.56
C ASP A 1180 13.85 -35.84 -13.42
N PHE A 1181 13.46 -36.95 -12.79
CA PHE A 1181 12.88 -38.10 -13.50
C PHE A 1181 11.57 -37.74 -14.20
N ALA A 1182 10.68 -37.01 -13.53
CA ALA A 1182 9.40 -36.61 -14.13
C ALA A 1182 9.61 -35.74 -15.37
N GLU A 1183 10.56 -34.80 -15.34
CA GLU A 1183 10.98 -33.99 -16.49
C GLU A 1183 11.58 -34.87 -17.60
N ALA A 1184 12.54 -35.73 -17.28
CA ALA A 1184 13.21 -36.62 -18.23
C ALA A 1184 12.26 -37.64 -18.88
N SER A 1185 11.22 -38.06 -18.16
CA SER A 1185 10.24 -39.03 -18.67
C SER A 1185 9.39 -38.50 -19.82
N GLN A 1186 9.25 -37.17 -19.93
CA GLN A 1186 8.33 -36.47 -20.84
C GLN A 1186 6.85 -36.89 -20.73
N ARG A 1187 6.49 -37.72 -19.73
CA ARG A 1187 5.11 -38.17 -19.47
C ARG A 1187 4.27 -37.12 -18.76
N PHE A 1188 4.93 -36.27 -17.97
CA PHE A 1188 4.30 -35.16 -17.26
C PHE A 1188 4.62 -33.85 -17.97
N GLN A 1189 3.59 -33.14 -18.45
CA GLN A 1189 3.81 -31.88 -19.16
C GLN A 1189 3.92 -30.72 -18.16
N SER A 1190 4.90 -29.84 -18.38
CA SER A 1190 4.96 -28.52 -17.77
C SER A 1190 4.00 -27.56 -18.50
N ARG A 1191 3.28 -26.70 -17.77
CA ARG A 1191 2.45 -25.61 -18.35
C ARG A 1191 3.26 -24.38 -18.74
N ALA A 1192 4.56 -24.38 -18.51
CA ALA A 1192 5.47 -23.33 -18.95
C ALA A 1192 6.22 -23.83 -20.20
N PRO A 1193 6.27 -23.03 -21.28
CA PRO A 1193 7.12 -23.31 -22.44
C PRO A 1193 8.60 -23.33 -22.06
#